data_AF-A0A420TTY2-F1
#
_entry.id   AF-A0A420TTY2-F1
#
_cell.length_a   1.000
_cell.length_b   1.000
_cell.length_c   1.000
_cell.angle_alpha   90.00
_cell.angle_beta   90.00
_cell.angle_gamma   90.00
#
_symmetry.space_group_name_H-M   'P 1'
#
loop_
_entity.id
_entity.type
_entity.pdbx_description
1 polymer ?
#
loop_
_entity_poly.entity_id
_entity_poly.type
_entity_poly.pdbx_seq_one_letter_code
_entity_poly.pdbx_strand_id
1 'polypeptide(L)'
;MNFYPAPPVIKAEIYLRIPDDKRCLGQESEWRGGFAGSFQHIFLEGPVVDSAGNLYIVDVPYGRILKIDGEKNVSVACTWDGEPNGLVGTADGDLLVADYKQGILSFSPETGKIGPKLTRKNLERFKGPNDLIVDSKGNLYFTDQGQTGMTDPTGRVYRLSPDGRLDTLLDNGPSPNGLVLSRDERFLYVAMTRANQVWRLPLHADGTTSKAGVFFQSFGNAGPDGLALDEEGNLFICHPSLGSVFVVDTHGVPKARILNMARPNMIKATRRAIKDSPKEIFNWYLLACTCIWSFSGVAKGFDEGNIASLVIMEVFKERFGIDSQTDHEYANTKGWIVAIATAGAVFGCLGCVWLTQRLGRTRTFQFFTVVYMAGIFGQTFSSGNLGALYATRVIAGIGIGATTVLPSVYIAEISPQPIRGLLTLQYTCCQQLGVVFGFFFNYGVTKYHAGTNLQWQLPTALQLIPALIWGFGTFFTPETPRFLLSQNKRTEALATLSRFRGLPEDHPYVQSEFQGIESQLNHEIEIVSGANTWDLIKETFTDLSNRRRFVLMFACHVFGQWSGANAITQYSPTIFGYLGIEGTEARFLATGCYAILKFVSVLIFSVFVIDFIGRRRSLMTGITMQIFTLAFVGAYLKVTNGWTPEKIEASSSAMAASRAAIAAIYIHAIAWSIGWFSIPYLVSAEVFPLRIRSINVSILMAVHWAMYFGCSRAMPSLLAATQRYGAFMFFLSICTVSLVYVYFAMPETSGRSLESMDKLFERPWYTVHKIAYPTADDLKPAAREILEPEMKDQESVVSKHVENRY
;
A
#
# COMPACT_ATOMS: atom_id res chain seq x y z
N MET A 1 -12.31 25.15 -0.57
CA MET A 1 -13.53 24.91 0.22
C MET A 1 -14.73 24.91 -0.69
N ASN A 2 -15.62 23.95 -0.53
CA ASN A 2 -16.94 23.94 -1.16
C ASN A 2 -17.94 24.37 -0.10
N PHE A 3 -18.72 25.42 -0.34
CA PHE A 3 -19.64 26.01 0.65
C PHE A 3 -20.89 25.14 0.92
N TYR A 4 -20.93 23.93 0.37
CA TYR A 4 -22.10 23.06 0.34
C TYR A 4 -21.78 21.67 0.90
N PRO A 5 -22.74 21.00 1.56
CA PRO A 5 -22.57 19.65 2.06
C PRO A 5 -22.17 18.68 0.95
N ALA A 6 -21.43 17.64 1.30
CA ALA A 6 -21.01 16.62 0.34
C ALA A 6 -22.23 16.02 -0.36
N PRO A 7 -22.28 15.99 -1.70
CA PRO A 7 -23.44 15.52 -2.43
C PRO A 7 -23.66 14.02 -2.18
N PRO A 8 -24.92 13.57 -1.99
CA PRO A 8 -25.25 12.16 -1.82
C PRO A 8 -24.71 11.29 -2.97
N VAL A 9 -24.33 10.06 -2.62
CA VAL A 9 -23.78 9.10 -3.58
C VAL A 9 -24.89 8.25 -4.18
N ILE A 10 -24.97 8.28 -5.51
CA ILE A 10 -25.84 7.38 -6.29
C ILE A 10 -24.96 6.28 -6.89
N LYS A 11 -25.44 5.03 -6.87
CA LYS A 11 -24.72 3.90 -7.46
C LYS A 11 -25.23 3.68 -8.88
N ALA A 12 -24.33 3.64 -9.85
CA ALA A 12 -24.67 3.24 -11.21
C ALA A 12 -24.76 1.72 -11.29
N GLU A 13 -25.78 1.23 -12.01
CA GLU A 13 -25.88 -0.17 -12.43
C GLU A 13 -25.28 -0.35 -13.83
N ILE A 14 -24.75 -1.54 -14.09
CA ILE A 14 -24.18 -1.84 -15.41
C ILE A 14 -25.34 -2.00 -16.39
N TYR A 15 -25.43 -1.10 -17.38
CA TYR A 15 -26.43 -1.19 -18.45
C TYR A 15 -26.20 -2.40 -19.35
N LEU A 16 -24.97 -2.54 -19.87
CA LEU A 16 -24.53 -3.61 -20.77
C LEU A 16 -23.00 -3.72 -20.73
N ARG A 17 -22.47 -4.93 -20.89
CA ARG A 17 -21.06 -5.16 -21.22
C ARG A 17 -20.99 -5.51 -22.71
N ILE A 18 -20.16 -4.80 -23.47
CA ILE A 18 -19.92 -5.15 -24.88
C ILE A 18 -19.41 -6.60 -24.98
N PRO A 19 -20.11 -7.48 -25.73
CA PRO A 19 -19.72 -8.87 -25.93
C PRO A 19 -18.29 -9.03 -26.44
N ASP A 20 -17.63 -10.12 -26.07
CA ASP A 20 -16.21 -10.32 -26.40
C ASP A 20 -15.97 -10.47 -27.91
N ASP A 21 -16.92 -11.01 -28.66
CA ASP A 21 -16.88 -11.11 -30.13
C ASP A 21 -17.03 -9.76 -30.85
N LYS A 22 -17.48 -8.73 -30.14
CA LYS A 22 -17.57 -7.35 -30.65
C LYS A 22 -16.38 -6.49 -30.25
N ARG A 23 -15.46 -7.01 -29.43
CA ARG A 23 -14.21 -6.34 -29.05
C ARG A 23 -13.11 -6.70 -30.04
N CYS A 24 -12.21 -5.76 -30.33
CA CYS A 24 -11.09 -5.94 -31.24
C CYS A 24 -9.89 -6.63 -30.54
N LEU A 25 -10.14 -7.78 -29.91
CA LEU A 25 -9.13 -8.52 -29.16
C LEU A 25 -7.98 -8.95 -30.08
N GLY A 26 -6.75 -8.55 -29.75
CA GLY A 26 -5.55 -8.90 -30.51
C GLY A 26 -5.33 -8.08 -31.78
N GLN A 27 -6.15 -7.06 -32.04
CA GLN A 27 -5.94 -6.11 -33.13
C GLN A 27 -5.17 -4.89 -32.63
N GLU A 28 -4.07 -4.56 -33.30
CA GLU A 28 -3.32 -3.34 -33.02
C GLU A 28 -4.05 -2.12 -33.61
N SER A 29 -3.93 -0.98 -32.93
CA SER A 29 -4.39 0.32 -33.41
C SER A 29 -3.22 1.30 -33.38
N GLU A 30 -3.13 2.15 -34.39
CA GLU A 30 -2.17 3.27 -34.40
C GLU A 30 -2.51 4.34 -33.36
N TRP A 31 -3.74 4.32 -32.82
CA TRP A 31 -4.19 5.23 -31.79
C TRP A 31 -3.44 4.98 -30.47
N ARG A 32 -2.49 5.86 -30.15
CA ARG A 32 -1.66 5.82 -28.94
C ARG A 32 -2.05 6.94 -27.96
N GLY A 33 -3.34 7.04 -27.62
CA GLY A 33 -3.86 8.07 -26.70
C GLY A 33 -3.06 8.17 -25.38
N GLY A 34 -3.17 9.30 -24.67
CA GLY A 34 -2.34 9.67 -23.50
C GLY A 34 -2.39 8.75 -22.25
N PHE A 35 -3.01 7.56 -22.35
CA PHE A 35 -3.03 6.47 -21.37
C PHE A 35 -2.85 5.09 -22.05
N ALA A 36 -2.12 5.05 -23.17
CA ALA A 36 -1.89 3.88 -24.03
C ALA A 36 -1.33 2.69 -23.22
N GLY A 37 -2.24 1.77 -22.89
CA GLY A 37 -1.98 0.55 -22.12
C GLY A 37 -3.25 -0.06 -21.52
N SER A 38 -4.27 0.75 -21.26
CA SER A 38 -5.49 0.32 -20.54
C SER A 38 -6.68 -0.08 -21.42
N PHE A 39 -6.70 0.31 -22.70
CA PHE A 39 -7.86 0.13 -23.60
C PHE A 39 -7.52 -0.58 -24.92
N GLN A 40 -6.76 -1.68 -24.84
CA GLN A 40 -6.19 -2.40 -25.99
C GLN A 40 -7.18 -3.09 -26.95
N HIS A 41 -8.50 -2.97 -26.74
CA HIS A 41 -9.47 -3.73 -27.55
C HIS A 41 -10.83 -3.05 -27.75
N ILE A 42 -11.10 -1.96 -27.03
CA ILE A 42 -12.29 -1.11 -27.17
C ILE A 42 -12.12 0.16 -26.31
N PHE A 43 -12.51 1.32 -26.81
CA PHE A 43 -12.61 2.56 -26.03
C PHE A 43 -13.82 3.37 -26.50
N LEU A 44 -14.84 3.44 -25.63
CA LEU A 44 -16.16 3.91 -26.00
C LEU A 44 -16.37 5.37 -25.63
N GLU A 45 -16.90 6.16 -26.55
CA GLU A 45 -17.25 7.57 -26.35
C GLU A 45 -18.56 7.94 -27.08
N GLY A 46 -19.05 9.17 -26.87
CA GLY A 46 -20.14 9.76 -27.65
C GLY A 46 -21.44 8.95 -27.72
N PRO A 47 -22.07 8.55 -26.59
CA PRO A 47 -23.35 7.85 -26.64
C PRO A 47 -24.48 8.77 -27.11
N VAL A 48 -25.28 8.33 -28.09
CA VAL A 48 -26.50 9.01 -28.54
C VAL A 48 -27.64 8.02 -28.75
N VAL A 49 -28.86 8.40 -28.35
CA VAL A 49 -30.06 7.56 -28.52
C VAL A 49 -30.91 8.12 -29.64
N ASP A 50 -31.32 7.27 -30.57
CA ASP A 50 -32.24 7.64 -31.66
C ASP A 50 -33.71 7.64 -31.21
N SER A 51 -34.61 8.08 -32.08
CA SER A 51 -36.06 8.11 -31.81
C SER A 51 -36.70 6.73 -31.65
N ALA A 52 -36.03 5.67 -32.10
CA ALA A 52 -36.46 4.28 -31.93
C ALA A 52 -35.90 3.63 -30.64
N GLY A 53 -35.13 4.38 -29.84
CA GLY A 53 -34.54 3.90 -28.59
C GLY A 53 -33.24 3.09 -28.78
N ASN A 54 -32.66 3.09 -29.98
CA ASN A 54 -31.35 2.48 -30.21
C ASN A 54 -30.25 3.41 -29.70
N LEU A 55 -29.29 2.84 -28.96
CA LEU A 55 -28.10 3.54 -28.52
C LEU A 55 -26.97 3.33 -29.52
N TYR A 56 -26.45 4.43 -30.06
CA TYR A 56 -25.23 4.48 -30.86
C TYR A 56 -24.08 4.99 -30.00
N ILE A 57 -22.91 4.37 -30.14
CA ILE A 57 -21.70 4.73 -29.40
C ILE A 57 -20.48 4.48 -30.27
N VAL A 58 -19.46 5.32 -30.18
CA VAL A 58 -18.26 5.18 -31.00
C VAL A 58 -17.21 4.32 -30.30
N ASP A 59 -16.34 3.68 -31.07
CA ASP A 59 -15.13 3.02 -30.60
C ASP A 59 -13.92 3.68 -31.25
N VAL A 60 -13.31 4.61 -30.53
CA VAL A 60 -12.29 5.56 -31.02
C VAL A 60 -11.14 4.85 -31.73
N PRO A 61 -10.44 3.86 -31.12
CA PRO A 61 -9.19 3.33 -31.66
C PRO A 61 -9.39 2.51 -32.94
N TYR A 62 -10.63 2.09 -33.23
CA TYR A 62 -10.96 1.19 -34.32
C TYR A 62 -11.91 1.81 -35.35
N GLY A 63 -12.13 3.13 -35.29
CA GLY A 63 -12.83 3.87 -36.34
C GLY A 63 -14.23 3.33 -36.64
N ARG A 64 -15.04 3.07 -35.61
CA ARG A 64 -16.34 2.41 -35.81
C ARG A 64 -17.45 2.93 -34.88
N ILE A 65 -18.69 2.76 -35.32
CA ILE A 65 -19.90 3.02 -34.52
C ILE A 65 -20.54 1.68 -34.18
N LEU A 66 -20.87 1.48 -32.92
CA LEU A 66 -21.64 0.35 -32.41
C LEU A 66 -23.09 0.78 -32.21
N LYS A 67 -24.03 -0.09 -32.61
CA LYS A 67 -25.47 0.05 -32.35
C LYS A 67 -25.90 -0.98 -31.32
N ILE A 68 -26.62 -0.52 -30.31
CA ILE A 68 -27.23 -1.32 -29.25
C ILE A 68 -28.74 -1.12 -29.35
N ASP A 69 -29.47 -2.17 -29.72
CA ASP A 69 -30.93 -2.10 -29.84
C ASP A 69 -31.66 -2.17 -28.48
N GLY A 70 -32.99 -2.07 -28.50
CA GLY A 70 -33.83 -2.16 -27.29
C GLY A 70 -33.75 -3.50 -26.56
N GLU A 71 -33.30 -4.56 -27.22
CA GLU A 71 -33.04 -5.88 -26.63
C GLU A 71 -31.60 -6.03 -26.12
N LYS A 72 -30.79 -4.97 -26.21
CA LYS A 72 -29.36 -4.90 -25.87
C LYS A 72 -28.47 -5.78 -26.75
N ASN A 73 -28.89 -6.10 -27.97
CA ASN A 73 -28.02 -6.74 -28.95
C ASN A 73 -27.03 -5.71 -29.51
N VAL A 74 -25.75 -6.10 -29.60
CA VAL A 74 -24.68 -5.23 -30.10
C VAL A 74 -24.32 -5.59 -31.54
N SER A 75 -24.34 -4.60 -32.41
CA SER A 75 -23.93 -4.69 -33.82
C SER A 75 -22.99 -3.56 -34.19
N VAL A 76 -22.18 -3.75 -35.24
CA VAL A 76 -21.33 -2.68 -35.81
C VAL A 76 -22.14 -1.99 -36.90
N ALA A 77 -22.42 -0.70 -36.73
CA ALA A 77 -23.22 0.08 -37.67
C ALA A 77 -22.38 0.57 -38.86
N CYS A 78 -21.14 0.97 -38.61
CA CYS A 78 -20.21 1.46 -39.64
C CYS A 78 -18.76 1.34 -39.15
N THR A 79 -17.82 1.16 -40.08
CA THR A 79 -16.37 1.18 -39.84
C THR A 79 -15.68 1.96 -40.95
N TRP A 80 -14.70 2.79 -40.61
CA TRP A 80 -13.91 3.58 -41.54
C TRP A 80 -12.50 3.90 -40.99
N ASP A 81 -11.66 4.54 -41.79
CA ASP A 81 -10.35 5.02 -41.34
C ASP A 81 -10.47 6.38 -40.62
N GLY A 82 -10.80 6.33 -39.34
CA GLY A 82 -10.99 7.51 -38.50
C GLY A 82 -10.86 7.23 -37.01
N GLU A 83 -11.01 8.29 -36.22
CA GLU A 83 -10.87 8.29 -34.76
C GLU A 83 -12.09 8.99 -34.15
N PRO A 84 -13.28 8.36 -34.18
CA PRO A 84 -14.52 8.98 -33.73
C PRO A 84 -14.57 9.13 -32.22
N ASN A 85 -14.84 10.34 -31.72
CA ASN A 85 -14.97 10.66 -30.30
C ASN A 85 -16.42 11.01 -29.91
N GLY A 86 -17.10 11.86 -30.67
CA GLY A 86 -18.43 12.36 -30.31
C GLY A 86 -19.51 12.00 -31.33
N LEU A 87 -20.76 11.89 -30.88
CA LEU A 87 -21.95 11.73 -31.72
C LEU A 87 -23.07 12.67 -31.29
N VAL A 88 -23.82 13.19 -32.25
CA VAL A 88 -25.12 13.83 -31.99
C VAL A 88 -26.10 13.51 -33.11
N GLY A 89 -27.38 13.37 -32.79
CA GLY A 89 -28.45 13.21 -33.77
C GLY A 89 -28.87 14.54 -34.40
N THR A 90 -29.31 14.48 -35.65
CA THR A 90 -29.96 15.61 -36.35
C THR A 90 -31.48 15.40 -36.39
N ALA A 91 -32.22 16.46 -36.73
CA ALA A 91 -33.67 16.39 -36.88
C ALA A 91 -34.12 15.41 -37.99
N ASP A 92 -33.25 15.17 -38.98
CA ASP A 92 -33.53 14.30 -40.13
C ASP A 92 -33.24 12.81 -39.84
N GLY A 93 -32.80 12.47 -38.62
CA GLY A 93 -32.48 11.09 -38.22
C GLY A 93 -31.06 10.61 -38.55
N ASP A 94 -30.27 11.44 -39.21
CA ASP A 94 -28.84 11.22 -39.40
C ASP A 94 -28.05 11.53 -38.10
N LEU A 95 -26.83 11.01 -38.00
CA LEU A 95 -25.89 11.31 -36.92
C LEU A 95 -24.72 12.14 -37.47
N LEU A 96 -24.26 13.12 -36.71
CA LEU A 96 -22.99 13.79 -36.94
C LEU A 96 -21.93 13.19 -36.02
N VAL A 97 -20.70 13.11 -36.51
CA VAL A 97 -19.57 12.50 -35.80
C VAL A 97 -18.45 13.52 -35.67
N ALA A 98 -17.95 13.73 -34.45
CA ALA A 98 -16.67 14.39 -34.23
C ALA A 98 -15.58 13.34 -34.33
N ASP A 99 -14.82 13.39 -35.43
CA ASP A 99 -13.72 12.48 -35.70
C ASP A 99 -12.40 13.24 -35.55
N TYR A 100 -11.57 12.78 -34.62
CA TYR A 100 -10.30 13.41 -34.28
C TYR A 100 -9.36 13.47 -35.51
N LYS A 101 -9.43 12.48 -36.41
CA LYS A 101 -8.59 12.37 -37.61
C LYS A 101 -9.18 13.08 -38.82
N GLN A 102 -10.49 13.00 -39.03
CA GLN A 102 -11.15 13.41 -40.27
C GLN A 102 -11.95 14.72 -40.19
N GLY A 103 -12.22 15.26 -39.00
CA GLY A 103 -13.06 16.44 -38.82
C GLY A 103 -14.49 16.08 -38.42
N ILE A 104 -15.47 16.85 -38.86
CA ILE A 104 -16.89 16.53 -38.66
C ILE A 104 -17.39 15.68 -39.84
N LEU A 105 -17.98 14.53 -39.54
CA LEU A 105 -18.57 13.60 -40.51
C LEU A 105 -20.10 13.54 -40.33
N SER A 106 -20.77 13.08 -41.37
CA SER A 106 -22.20 12.73 -41.38
C SER A 106 -22.34 11.24 -41.59
N PHE A 107 -23.12 10.58 -40.75
CA PHE A 107 -23.44 9.16 -40.80
C PHE A 107 -24.95 8.98 -40.91
N SER A 108 -25.40 8.22 -41.90
CA SER A 108 -26.81 7.88 -42.08
C SER A 108 -27.08 6.46 -41.56
N PRO A 109 -27.81 6.29 -40.44
CA PRO A 109 -28.11 4.97 -39.90
C PRO A 109 -28.92 4.07 -40.84
N GLU A 110 -29.76 4.66 -41.69
CA GLU A 110 -30.59 3.91 -42.66
C GLU A 110 -29.77 3.28 -43.78
N THR A 111 -28.79 4.02 -44.29
CA THR A 111 -27.98 3.59 -45.44
C THR A 111 -26.63 3.00 -45.06
N GLY A 112 -26.19 3.18 -43.80
CA GLY A 112 -24.87 2.80 -43.32
C GLY A 112 -23.72 3.66 -43.87
N LYS A 113 -24.03 4.74 -44.61
CA LYS A 113 -23.02 5.60 -45.26
C LYS A 113 -22.47 6.62 -44.29
N ILE A 114 -21.14 6.78 -44.28
CA ILE A 114 -20.42 7.84 -43.59
C ILE A 114 -19.62 8.69 -44.58
N GLY A 115 -19.60 10.01 -44.39
CA GLY A 115 -18.89 10.94 -45.26
C GLY A 115 -18.59 12.29 -44.63
N PRO A 116 -17.73 13.12 -45.24
CA PRO A 116 -17.32 14.40 -44.68
C PRO A 116 -18.46 15.42 -44.66
N LYS A 117 -18.62 16.12 -43.53
CA LYS A 117 -19.51 17.29 -43.38
C LYS A 117 -18.71 18.59 -43.33
N LEU A 118 -17.66 18.63 -42.49
CA LEU A 118 -16.76 19.77 -42.36
C LEU A 118 -15.39 19.28 -41.90
N THR A 119 -14.39 19.28 -42.80
CA THR A 119 -13.07 18.70 -42.51
C THR A 119 -11.99 19.74 -42.23
N ARG A 120 -12.24 21.00 -42.60
CA ARG A 120 -11.28 22.10 -42.54
C ARG A 120 -11.96 23.43 -42.25
N LYS A 121 -11.21 24.35 -41.63
CA LYS A 121 -11.51 25.78 -41.62
C LYS A 121 -10.56 26.46 -42.60
N ASN A 122 -11.09 27.03 -43.68
CA ASN A 122 -10.30 27.51 -44.82
C ASN A 122 -9.42 26.37 -45.37
N LEU A 123 -8.08 26.48 -45.26
CA LEU A 123 -7.13 25.46 -45.71
C LEU A 123 -6.60 24.56 -44.58
N GLU A 124 -6.87 24.90 -43.32
CA GLU A 124 -6.34 24.21 -42.13
C GLU A 124 -7.29 23.10 -41.67
N ARG A 125 -6.72 21.94 -41.30
CA ARG A 125 -7.45 20.90 -40.57
C ARG A 125 -7.68 21.35 -39.12
N PHE A 126 -8.73 20.82 -38.52
CA PHE A 126 -8.95 20.91 -37.07
C PHE A 126 -7.81 20.19 -36.32
N LYS A 127 -7.54 20.62 -35.09
CA LYS A 127 -6.52 20.01 -34.20
C LYS A 127 -6.92 18.59 -33.78
N GLY A 128 -8.23 18.35 -33.66
CA GLY A 128 -8.83 17.07 -33.32
C GLY A 128 -10.17 17.30 -32.66
N PRO A 129 -11.28 17.24 -33.42
CA PRO A 129 -12.62 17.35 -32.85
C PRO A 129 -12.88 16.27 -31.81
N ASN A 130 -13.59 16.63 -30.74
CA ASN A 130 -13.92 15.69 -29.66
C ASN A 130 -15.42 15.50 -29.48
N ASP A 131 -16.15 16.54 -29.04
CA ASP A 131 -17.58 16.44 -28.80
C ASP A 131 -18.38 17.46 -29.62
N LEU A 132 -19.69 17.23 -29.76
CA LEU A 132 -20.60 18.08 -30.53
C LEU A 132 -22.04 18.09 -30.02
N ILE A 133 -22.75 19.19 -30.27
CA ILE A 133 -24.19 19.33 -30.00
C ILE A 133 -24.86 20.22 -31.05
N VAL A 134 -26.16 20.02 -31.25
CA VAL A 134 -26.98 20.82 -32.19
C VAL A 134 -28.05 21.57 -31.40
N ASP A 135 -28.27 22.84 -31.72
CA ASP A 135 -29.36 23.65 -31.14
C ASP A 135 -30.69 23.53 -31.93
N SER A 136 -31.75 24.09 -31.38
CA SER A 136 -33.10 24.10 -31.96
C SER A 136 -33.21 24.77 -33.34
N LYS A 137 -32.21 25.58 -33.73
CA LYS A 137 -32.13 26.25 -35.03
C LYS A 137 -31.24 25.49 -36.02
N GLY A 138 -30.67 24.36 -35.62
CA GLY A 138 -29.78 23.54 -36.44
C GLY A 138 -28.33 24.02 -36.47
N ASN A 139 -27.91 24.94 -35.57
CA ASN A 139 -26.49 25.28 -35.46
C ASN A 139 -25.75 24.14 -34.75
N LEU A 140 -24.61 23.75 -35.32
CA LEU A 140 -23.73 22.73 -34.76
C LEU A 140 -22.62 23.41 -33.95
N TYR A 141 -22.48 23.03 -32.68
CA TYR A 141 -21.37 23.43 -31.82
C TYR A 141 -20.46 22.24 -31.63
N PHE A 142 -19.15 22.44 -31.70
CA PHE A 142 -18.18 21.36 -31.50
C PHE A 142 -16.87 21.87 -30.91
N THR A 143 -16.20 21.00 -30.15
CA THR A 143 -14.88 21.28 -29.60
C THR A 143 -13.79 20.79 -30.52
N ASP A 144 -12.77 21.61 -30.72
CA ASP A 144 -11.52 21.26 -31.41
C ASP A 144 -10.39 21.17 -30.36
N GLN A 145 -10.28 19.97 -29.77
CA GLN A 145 -9.44 19.70 -28.60
C GLN A 145 -7.97 19.54 -28.98
N GLY A 146 -7.67 18.63 -29.91
CA GLY A 146 -6.31 18.15 -30.19
C GLY A 146 -5.57 17.70 -28.92
N GLN A 147 -4.25 17.97 -28.87
CA GLN A 147 -3.40 17.74 -27.70
C GLN A 147 -3.19 19.01 -26.84
N THR A 148 -4.16 19.93 -26.87
CA THR A 148 -4.07 21.20 -26.12
C THR A 148 -4.21 20.96 -24.61
N GLY A 149 -3.76 21.91 -23.79
CA GLY A 149 -3.75 21.79 -22.33
C GLY A 149 -3.30 23.06 -21.64
N MET A 150 -2.87 22.96 -20.38
CA MET A 150 -2.45 24.15 -19.61
C MET A 150 -1.17 24.81 -20.16
N THR A 151 -0.28 24.02 -20.75
CA THR A 151 0.95 24.50 -21.40
C THR A 151 0.73 25.00 -22.83
N ASP A 152 -0.39 24.63 -23.45
CA ASP A 152 -0.83 25.06 -24.79
C ASP A 152 -2.35 25.20 -24.79
N PRO A 153 -2.90 26.32 -24.29
CA PRO A 153 -4.34 26.49 -24.17
C PRO A 153 -5.00 26.89 -25.49
N THR A 154 -4.48 26.48 -26.65
CA THR A 154 -5.00 26.93 -27.97
C THR A 154 -6.16 26.09 -28.50
N GLY A 155 -6.84 25.32 -27.63
CA GLY A 155 -8.01 24.53 -28.00
C GLY A 155 -9.20 25.45 -28.30
N ARG A 156 -10.07 25.02 -29.21
CA ARG A 156 -11.12 25.89 -29.75
C ARG A 156 -12.51 25.32 -29.58
N VAL A 157 -13.50 26.20 -29.57
CA VAL A 157 -14.93 25.85 -29.66
C VAL A 157 -15.51 26.60 -30.85
N TYR A 158 -16.17 25.87 -31.73
CA TYR A 158 -16.75 26.41 -32.95
C TYR A 158 -18.27 26.34 -32.93
N ARG A 159 -18.88 27.20 -33.74
CA ARG A 159 -20.28 27.11 -34.13
C ARG A 159 -20.41 27.17 -35.65
N LEU A 160 -20.99 26.15 -36.24
CA LEU A 160 -21.34 26.08 -37.65
C LEU A 160 -22.84 26.34 -37.80
N SER A 161 -23.19 27.41 -38.49
CA SER A 161 -24.57 27.77 -38.80
C SER A 161 -25.10 26.97 -40.01
N PRO A 162 -26.41 26.75 -40.16
CA PRO A 162 -26.99 26.04 -41.30
C PRO A 162 -26.65 26.63 -42.67
N ASP A 163 -26.37 27.94 -42.73
CA ASP A 163 -25.93 28.65 -43.95
C ASP A 163 -24.45 28.41 -44.29
N GLY A 164 -23.73 27.64 -43.47
CA GLY A 164 -22.31 27.30 -43.65
C GLY A 164 -21.33 28.25 -42.97
N ARG A 165 -21.80 29.27 -42.24
CA ARG A 165 -20.92 30.18 -41.50
C ARG A 165 -20.30 29.50 -40.28
N LEU A 166 -18.97 29.47 -40.21
CA LEU A 166 -18.20 28.89 -39.11
C LEU A 166 -17.58 29.96 -38.19
N ASP A 167 -18.17 30.14 -37.02
CA ASP A 167 -17.71 31.07 -35.99
C ASP A 167 -16.78 30.38 -34.99
N THR A 168 -15.72 31.07 -34.55
CA THR A 168 -14.89 30.64 -33.42
C THR A 168 -15.41 31.33 -32.17
N LEU A 169 -16.01 30.55 -31.25
CA LEU A 169 -16.55 31.05 -29.99
C LEU A 169 -15.45 31.18 -28.92
N LEU A 170 -14.48 30.27 -28.95
CA LEU A 170 -13.36 30.24 -28.02
C LEU A 170 -12.10 29.78 -28.74
N ASP A 171 -10.95 30.36 -28.42
CA ASP A 171 -9.64 29.97 -28.96
C ASP A 171 -8.53 29.79 -27.92
N ASN A 172 -8.89 29.88 -26.64
CA ASN A 172 -8.00 29.79 -25.49
C ASN A 172 -8.40 28.67 -24.50
N GLY A 173 -9.03 27.59 -25.00
CA GLY A 173 -9.46 26.46 -24.19
C GLY A 173 -8.32 25.48 -23.87
N PRO A 174 -8.00 25.23 -22.59
CA PRO A 174 -7.05 24.18 -22.20
C PRO A 174 -7.72 22.80 -22.30
N SER A 175 -7.67 22.21 -23.50
CA SER A 175 -8.30 20.93 -23.84
C SER A 175 -9.84 20.96 -23.73
N PRO A 176 -10.53 21.73 -24.58
CA PRO A 176 -11.99 21.75 -24.63
C PRO A 176 -12.50 20.40 -25.11
N ASN A 177 -13.40 19.79 -24.36
CA ASN A 177 -13.78 18.39 -24.52
C ASN A 177 -15.32 18.26 -24.60
N GLY A 178 -15.99 17.63 -23.65
CA GLY A 178 -17.45 17.56 -23.67
C GLY A 178 -18.14 18.92 -23.67
N LEU A 179 -19.26 19.06 -24.40
CA LEU A 179 -20.07 20.28 -24.40
C LEU A 179 -21.58 20.03 -24.39
N VAL A 180 -22.34 20.97 -23.82
CA VAL A 180 -23.81 20.90 -23.80
C VAL A 180 -24.42 22.29 -23.71
N LEU A 181 -25.55 22.51 -24.38
CA LEU A 181 -26.33 23.75 -24.32
C LEU A 181 -27.27 23.71 -23.12
N SER A 182 -27.45 24.85 -22.45
CA SER A 182 -28.54 25.01 -21.49
C SER A 182 -29.89 24.78 -22.17
N ARG A 183 -30.91 24.38 -21.40
CA ARG A 183 -32.24 24.03 -21.93
C ARG A 183 -32.92 25.17 -22.70
N ASP A 184 -32.61 26.41 -22.34
CA ASP A 184 -33.06 27.64 -22.98
C ASP A 184 -32.12 28.15 -24.09
N GLU A 185 -31.05 27.41 -24.38
CA GLU A 185 -30.01 27.69 -25.37
C GLU A 185 -29.32 29.04 -25.19
N ARG A 186 -29.36 29.61 -23.98
CA ARG A 186 -28.68 30.88 -23.65
C ARG A 186 -27.23 30.70 -23.22
N PHE A 187 -26.83 29.49 -22.84
CA PHE A 187 -25.49 29.17 -22.36
C PHE A 187 -24.96 27.90 -23.00
N LEU A 188 -23.68 27.92 -23.37
CA LEU A 188 -22.93 26.73 -23.73
C LEU A 188 -21.99 26.36 -22.58
N TYR A 189 -22.12 25.15 -22.07
CA TYR A 189 -21.18 24.57 -21.10
C TYR A 189 -20.12 23.77 -21.84
N VAL A 190 -18.85 23.97 -21.49
CA VAL A 190 -17.73 23.29 -22.14
C VAL A 190 -16.76 22.79 -21.08
N ALA A 191 -16.47 21.49 -21.09
CA ALA A 191 -15.49 20.87 -20.23
C ALA A 191 -14.08 21.25 -20.69
N MET A 192 -13.30 21.85 -19.81
CA MET A 192 -11.88 22.15 -19.98
C MET A 192 -11.07 21.10 -19.22
N THR A 193 -10.83 19.96 -19.87
CA THR A 193 -10.31 18.75 -19.21
C THR A 193 -8.98 18.99 -18.51
N ARG A 194 -8.08 19.80 -19.07
CA ARG A 194 -6.75 20.03 -18.46
C ARG A 194 -6.75 21.10 -17.37
N ALA A 195 -7.78 21.94 -17.31
CA ALA A 195 -7.98 22.91 -16.24
C ALA A 195 -8.82 22.37 -15.06
N ASN A 196 -9.37 21.15 -15.15
CA ASN A 196 -10.34 20.63 -14.18
C ASN A 196 -11.55 21.56 -14.02
N GLN A 197 -12.06 22.13 -15.12
CA GLN A 197 -13.12 23.13 -15.07
C GLN A 197 -14.20 22.82 -16.10
N VAL A 198 -15.43 23.24 -15.82
CA VAL A 198 -16.47 23.46 -16.83
C VAL A 198 -16.68 24.95 -16.97
N TRP A 199 -16.49 25.47 -18.18
CA TRP A 199 -16.73 26.86 -18.50
C TRP A 199 -18.16 27.04 -18.99
N ARG A 200 -18.77 28.18 -18.67
CA ARG A 200 -20.08 28.60 -19.14
C ARG A 200 -19.92 29.83 -20.02
N LEU A 201 -20.37 29.71 -21.25
CA LEU A 201 -20.30 30.72 -22.30
C LEU A 201 -21.71 31.26 -22.56
N PRO A 202 -22.01 32.52 -22.21
CA PRO A 202 -23.22 33.19 -22.67
C PRO A 202 -23.28 33.26 -24.20
N LEU A 203 -24.42 32.89 -24.78
CA LEU A 203 -24.68 33.01 -26.22
C LEU A 203 -25.55 34.26 -26.47
N HIS A 204 -25.03 35.18 -27.29
CA HIS A 204 -25.76 36.38 -27.71
C HIS A 204 -26.69 36.08 -28.88
N ALA A 205 -27.61 36.99 -29.19
CA ALA A 205 -28.58 36.81 -30.28
C ALA A 205 -27.93 36.69 -31.67
N ASP A 206 -26.77 37.35 -31.87
CA ASP A 206 -25.94 37.21 -33.07
C ASP A 206 -25.10 35.92 -33.09
N GLY A 207 -25.12 35.19 -31.96
CA GLY A 207 -24.43 33.93 -31.76
C GLY A 207 -23.00 34.00 -31.30
N THR A 208 -22.50 35.20 -31.04
CA THR A 208 -21.19 35.38 -30.41
C THR A 208 -21.27 35.04 -28.93
N THR A 209 -20.11 34.96 -28.28
CA THR A 209 -20.01 34.77 -26.82
C THR A 209 -19.16 35.87 -26.20
N SER A 210 -19.45 36.22 -24.95
CA SER A 210 -18.59 37.08 -24.14
C SER A 210 -18.74 36.74 -22.66
N LYS A 211 -17.76 37.13 -21.84
CA LYS A 211 -17.75 36.88 -20.39
C LYS A 211 -17.84 35.38 -20.04
N ALA A 212 -17.11 34.55 -20.76
CA ALA A 212 -16.92 33.15 -20.37
C ALA A 212 -16.37 33.08 -18.94
N GLY A 213 -16.91 32.17 -18.14
CA GLY A 213 -16.51 32.00 -16.75
C GLY A 213 -16.53 30.54 -16.31
N VAL A 214 -15.86 30.25 -15.20
CA VAL A 214 -15.88 28.91 -14.60
C VAL A 214 -17.23 28.70 -13.91
N PHE A 215 -17.99 27.71 -14.38
CA PHE A 215 -19.26 27.30 -13.79
C PHE A 215 -19.07 26.22 -12.74
N PHE A 216 -18.17 25.27 -13.01
CA PHE A 216 -17.83 24.21 -12.08
C PHE A 216 -16.32 24.00 -12.05
N GLN A 217 -15.76 23.91 -10.84
CA GLN A 217 -14.36 23.57 -10.62
C GLN A 217 -14.30 22.17 -10.01
N SER A 218 -13.68 21.24 -10.73
CA SER A 218 -13.40 19.88 -10.26
C SER A 218 -11.93 19.73 -9.85
N PHE A 219 -11.53 18.48 -9.62
CA PHE A 219 -10.22 18.09 -9.13
C PHE A 219 -9.84 16.70 -9.64
N GLY A 220 -8.56 16.34 -9.59
CA GLY A 220 -8.07 15.02 -9.96
C GLY A 220 -7.00 15.09 -11.05
N ASN A 221 -6.45 13.92 -11.39
CA ASN A 221 -5.30 13.81 -12.29
C ASN A 221 -5.66 14.04 -13.78
N ALA A 222 -6.95 13.97 -14.11
CA ALA A 222 -7.54 14.36 -15.39
C ALA A 222 -8.89 15.01 -15.09
N GLY A 223 -9.27 16.06 -15.81
CA GLY A 223 -10.49 16.82 -15.51
C GLY A 223 -11.75 16.31 -16.21
N PRO A 224 -12.79 17.16 -16.27
CA PRO A 224 -14.10 16.76 -16.80
C PRO A 224 -14.01 16.41 -18.28
N ASP A 225 -14.86 15.47 -18.68
CA ASP A 225 -14.90 14.90 -20.03
C ASP A 225 -16.28 15.19 -20.65
N GLY A 226 -17.09 14.17 -20.98
CA GLY A 226 -18.47 14.33 -21.44
C GLY A 226 -19.40 15.07 -20.46
N LEU A 227 -20.34 15.84 -21.03
CA LEU A 227 -21.35 16.62 -20.32
C LEU A 227 -22.77 16.25 -20.78
N ALA A 228 -23.74 16.28 -19.88
CA ALA A 228 -25.16 16.13 -20.23
C ALA A 228 -26.06 16.92 -19.27
N LEU A 229 -27.28 17.26 -19.69
CA LEU A 229 -28.30 17.88 -18.85
C LEU A 229 -29.50 16.97 -18.66
N ASP A 230 -30.12 17.03 -17.49
CA ASP A 230 -31.47 16.47 -17.28
C ASP A 230 -32.58 17.49 -17.60
N GLU A 231 -33.83 17.08 -17.37
CA GLU A 231 -35.02 17.89 -17.62
C GLU A 231 -35.11 19.13 -16.71
N GLU A 232 -34.53 19.06 -15.51
CA GLU A 232 -34.48 20.17 -14.54
C GLU A 232 -33.35 21.17 -14.85
N GLY A 233 -32.45 20.82 -15.78
CA GLY A 233 -31.27 21.61 -16.11
C GLY A 233 -30.08 21.36 -15.17
N ASN A 234 -30.08 20.27 -14.41
CA ASN A 234 -28.91 19.83 -13.66
C ASN A 234 -27.86 19.27 -14.63
N LEU A 235 -26.60 19.66 -14.43
CA LEU A 235 -25.47 19.28 -15.28
C LEU A 235 -24.77 18.03 -14.72
N PHE A 236 -24.68 17.00 -15.55
CA PHE A 236 -23.96 15.76 -15.34
C PHE A 236 -22.58 15.89 -15.96
N ILE A 237 -21.55 15.74 -15.13
CA ILE A 237 -20.15 16.00 -15.49
C ILE A 237 -19.35 14.71 -15.27
N CYS A 238 -18.97 14.03 -16.35
CA CYS A 238 -18.14 12.83 -16.28
C CYS A 238 -16.70 13.20 -15.86
N HIS A 239 -16.13 12.42 -14.93
CA HIS A 239 -14.79 12.66 -14.42
C HIS A 239 -13.95 11.36 -14.38
N PRO A 240 -13.15 11.07 -15.42
CA PRO A 240 -12.51 9.77 -15.61
C PRO A 240 -11.50 9.45 -14.51
N SER A 241 -10.70 10.41 -14.07
CA SER A 241 -9.69 10.18 -13.01
C SER A 241 -10.29 9.84 -11.64
N LEU A 242 -11.55 10.23 -11.41
CA LEU A 242 -12.27 9.99 -10.16
C LEU A 242 -13.24 8.81 -10.25
N GLY A 243 -13.43 8.24 -11.45
CA GLY A 243 -14.39 7.17 -11.71
C GLY A 243 -15.82 7.54 -11.32
N SER A 244 -16.22 8.79 -11.54
CA SER A 244 -17.52 9.30 -11.08
C SER A 244 -18.13 10.35 -12.02
N VAL A 245 -19.45 10.52 -11.92
CA VAL A 245 -20.19 11.64 -12.54
C VAL A 245 -20.65 12.58 -11.43
N PHE A 246 -20.33 13.87 -11.53
CA PHE A 246 -20.92 14.89 -10.66
C PHE A 246 -22.24 15.35 -11.24
N VAL A 247 -23.26 15.50 -10.39
CA VAL A 247 -24.51 16.16 -10.75
C VAL A 247 -24.53 17.49 -10.03
N VAL A 248 -24.55 18.59 -10.77
CA VAL A 248 -24.63 19.95 -10.23
C VAL A 248 -25.91 20.62 -10.69
N ASP A 249 -26.49 21.47 -9.85
CA ASP A 249 -27.69 22.22 -10.24
C ASP A 249 -27.38 23.38 -11.21
N THR A 250 -28.41 24.15 -11.56
CA THR A 250 -28.31 25.31 -12.46
C THR A 250 -27.45 26.45 -11.91
N HIS A 251 -27.08 26.40 -10.63
CA HIS A 251 -26.16 27.35 -9.97
C HIS A 251 -24.74 26.79 -9.81
N GLY A 252 -24.48 25.56 -10.26
CA GLY A 252 -23.19 24.89 -10.13
C GLY A 252 -22.98 24.23 -8.76
N VAL A 253 -24.04 24.09 -7.96
CA VAL A 253 -23.98 23.46 -6.63
C VAL A 253 -24.10 21.94 -6.78
N PRO A 254 -23.17 21.15 -6.23
CA PRO A 254 -23.26 19.69 -6.29
C PRO A 254 -24.51 19.13 -5.59
N LYS A 255 -25.36 18.42 -6.34
CA LYS A 255 -26.56 17.71 -5.86
C LYS A 255 -26.32 16.23 -5.63
N ALA A 256 -25.50 15.57 -6.44
CA ALA A 256 -25.22 14.14 -6.31
C ALA A 256 -23.86 13.76 -6.91
N ARG A 257 -23.34 12.60 -6.52
CA ARG A 257 -22.18 11.98 -7.17
C ARG A 257 -22.49 10.53 -7.52
N ILE A 258 -22.45 10.20 -8.80
CA ILE A 258 -22.72 8.85 -9.30
C ILE A 258 -21.39 8.07 -9.35
N LEU A 259 -21.33 6.88 -8.74
CA LEU A 259 -20.15 6.01 -8.71
C LEU A 259 -20.40 4.68 -9.41
N ASN A 260 -19.37 4.20 -10.11
CA ASN A 260 -19.31 2.82 -10.58
C ASN A 260 -18.74 1.90 -9.48
N MET A 261 -19.53 0.94 -8.98
CA MET A 261 -19.14 0.00 -7.91
C MET A 261 -18.28 -1.19 -8.40
N ALA A 262 -17.83 -1.22 -9.66
CA ALA A 262 -16.86 -2.22 -10.11
C ALA A 262 -15.44 -1.95 -9.56
N ARG A 263 -15.28 -1.73 -8.25
CA ARG A 263 -14.01 -2.08 -7.58
C ARG A 263 -13.99 -3.59 -7.49
N PRO A 264 -13.13 -4.29 -8.25
CA PRO A 264 -13.06 -5.73 -8.13
C PRO A 264 -12.65 -6.06 -6.69
N ASN A 265 -13.16 -7.15 -6.11
CA ASN A 265 -12.55 -7.79 -4.95
C ASN A 265 -11.03 -7.73 -5.12
N MET A 266 -10.27 -7.32 -4.11
CA MET A 266 -8.83 -7.07 -4.27
C MET A 266 -8.10 -8.27 -4.89
N ILE A 267 -8.57 -9.50 -4.67
CA ILE A 267 -8.10 -10.72 -5.34
C ILE A 267 -8.50 -10.80 -6.83
N LYS A 268 -9.72 -10.41 -7.21
CA LYS A 268 -10.10 -10.28 -8.61
C LYS A 268 -9.33 -9.14 -9.30
N ALA A 269 -9.04 -8.05 -8.59
CA ALA A 269 -8.25 -6.92 -9.09
C ALA A 269 -6.79 -7.32 -9.29
N THR A 270 -6.18 -7.98 -8.30
CA THR A 270 -4.82 -8.54 -8.38
C THR A 270 -4.74 -9.64 -9.43
N ARG A 271 -5.71 -10.56 -9.49
CA ARG A 271 -5.75 -11.62 -10.52
C ARG A 271 -5.92 -11.05 -11.91
N ARG A 272 -6.71 -9.97 -12.06
CA ARG A 272 -6.86 -9.23 -13.31
C ARG A 272 -5.58 -8.47 -13.66
N ALA A 273 -4.98 -7.74 -12.73
CA ALA A 273 -3.71 -7.05 -12.93
C ALA A 273 -2.57 -8.01 -13.31
N ILE A 274 -2.53 -9.21 -12.71
CA ILE A 274 -1.60 -10.28 -13.11
C ILE A 274 -1.91 -10.78 -14.52
N LYS A 275 -3.19 -10.94 -14.88
CA LYS A 275 -3.61 -11.39 -16.21
C LYS A 275 -3.34 -10.34 -17.31
N ASP A 276 -3.49 -9.07 -16.97
CA ASP A 276 -3.31 -7.92 -17.86
C ASP A 276 -1.82 -7.51 -17.97
N SER A 277 -0.94 -8.07 -17.14
CA SER A 277 0.52 -7.85 -17.19
C SER A 277 1.20 -8.82 -18.17
N PRO A 278 2.28 -8.40 -18.86
CA PRO A 278 3.10 -9.33 -19.67
C PRO A 278 3.62 -10.48 -18.81
N LYS A 279 3.59 -11.72 -19.32
CA LYS A 279 3.97 -12.90 -18.53
C LYS A 279 5.45 -12.91 -18.18
N GLU A 280 6.27 -12.29 -19.03
CA GLU A 280 7.72 -12.18 -18.96
C GLU A 280 8.20 -11.44 -17.71
N ILE A 281 7.38 -10.53 -17.15
CA ILE A 281 7.74 -9.81 -15.93
C ILE A 281 7.77 -10.73 -14.69
N PHE A 282 7.12 -11.89 -14.78
CA PHE A 282 7.13 -12.94 -13.76
C PHE A 282 8.20 -13.99 -14.07
N ASN A 283 9.43 -13.52 -14.28
CA ASN A 283 10.56 -14.37 -14.65
C ASN A 283 11.33 -14.92 -13.44
N TRP A 284 12.11 -15.97 -13.70
CA TRP A 284 13.00 -16.61 -12.73
C TRP A 284 14.05 -15.63 -12.16
N TYR A 285 14.54 -14.68 -12.97
CA TYR A 285 15.59 -13.78 -12.54
C TYR A 285 15.13 -12.84 -11.40
N LEU A 286 13.96 -12.23 -11.54
CA LEU A 286 13.31 -11.45 -10.49
C LEU A 286 13.12 -12.31 -9.23
N LEU A 287 12.55 -13.52 -9.38
CA LEU A 287 12.31 -14.41 -8.26
C LEU A 287 13.61 -14.82 -7.54
N ALA A 288 14.66 -15.11 -8.29
CA ALA A 288 15.98 -15.44 -7.72
C ALA A 288 16.53 -14.25 -6.92
N CYS A 289 16.42 -13.02 -7.44
CA CYS A 289 16.84 -11.81 -6.72
C CYS A 289 16.05 -11.62 -5.41
N THR A 290 14.72 -11.74 -5.45
CA THR A 290 13.91 -11.57 -4.22
C THR A 290 14.18 -12.67 -3.21
N CYS A 291 14.38 -13.92 -3.65
CA CYS A 291 14.74 -15.03 -2.79
C CYS A 291 16.10 -14.82 -2.11
N ILE A 292 17.13 -14.41 -2.87
CA ILE A 292 18.47 -14.12 -2.33
C ILE A 292 18.39 -13.07 -1.21
N TRP A 293 17.70 -11.95 -1.46
CA TRP A 293 17.58 -10.87 -0.49
C TRP A 293 16.73 -11.26 0.71
N SER A 294 15.59 -11.93 0.47
CA SER A 294 14.70 -12.39 1.53
C SER A 294 15.36 -13.40 2.46
N PHE A 295 16.24 -14.26 1.93
CA PHE A 295 16.90 -15.31 2.69
C PHE A 295 17.71 -14.78 3.88
N SER A 296 18.17 -13.53 3.82
CA SER A 296 18.82 -12.87 4.95
C SER A 296 17.95 -12.66 6.18
N GLY A 297 16.62 -12.79 6.06
CA GLY A 297 15.71 -12.88 7.20
C GLY A 297 16.10 -14.00 8.18
N VAL A 298 16.72 -15.08 7.67
CA VAL A 298 17.22 -16.20 8.48
C VAL A 298 18.15 -15.71 9.59
N ALA A 299 18.96 -14.68 9.37
CA ALA A 299 19.92 -14.17 10.36
C ALA A 299 19.26 -13.85 11.71
N LYS A 300 18.15 -13.09 11.68
CA LYS A 300 17.41 -12.70 12.89
C LYS A 300 16.81 -13.91 13.59
N GLY A 301 16.15 -14.77 12.85
CA GLY A 301 15.44 -15.93 13.42
C GLY A 301 16.40 -16.99 13.96
N PHE A 302 17.50 -17.22 13.25
CA PHE A 302 18.50 -18.20 13.66
C PHE A 302 19.16 -17.74 14.96
N ASP A 303 19.60 -16.48 15.08
CA ASP A 303 20.14 -15.98 16.36
C ASP A 303 19.13 -16.18 17.51
N GLU A 304 17.84 -15.89 17.28
CA GLU A 304 16.77 -16.05 18.26
C GLU A 304 16.64 -17.49 18.78
N GLY A 305 16.60 -18.49 17.89
CA GLY A 305 16.50 -19.90 18.26
C GLY A 305 17.82 -20.49 18.80
N ASN A 306 18.95 -20.02 18.28
CA ASN A 306 20.27 -20.48 18.70
C ASN A 306 20.57 -20.04 20.12
N ILE A 307 20.49 -18.74 20.41
CA ILE A 307 20.85 -18.23 21.73
C ILE A 307 19.90 -18.75 22.83
N ALA A 308 18.63 -18.99 22.49
CA ALA A 308 17.65 -19.60 23.38
C ALA A 308 18.11 -20.98 23.88
N SER A 309 18.78 -21.74 23.02
CA SER A 309 19.27 -23.08 23.28
C SER A 309 20.61 -23.06 24.01
N LEU A 310 21.55 -22.24 23.54
CA LEU A 310 22.92 -22.17 24.09
C LEU A 310 22.95 -21.88 25.58
N VAL A 311 22.19 -20.87 26.02
CA VAL A 311 22.27 -20.40 27.40
C VAL A 311 21.82 -21.45 28.41
N ILE A 312 21.03 -22.46 28.02
CA ILE A 312 20.59 -23.53 28.93
C ILE A 312 21.49 -24.77 28.91
N MET A 313 22.44 -24.87 27.97
CA MET A 313 23.37 -26.00 27.89
C MET A 313 24.36 -25.95 29.05
N GLU A 314 24.59 -27.10 29.68
CA GLU A 314 25.53 -27.22 30.81
C GLU A 314 26.98 -26.91 30.40
N VAL A 315 27.44 -27.51 29.29
CA VAL A 315 28.78 -27.26 28.71
C VAL A 315 29.02 -25.78 28.41
N PHE A 316 27.98 -25.06 27.96
CA PHE A 316 28.09 -23.63 27.72
C PHE A 316 28.26 -22.86 29.03
N LYS A 317 27.53 -23.24 30.09
CA LYS A 317 27.66 -22.58 31.39
C LYS A 317 29.04 -22.78 31.99
N GLU A 318 29.55 -24.01 31.99
CA GLU A 318 30.88 -24.35 32.48
C GLU A 318 31.97 -23.60 31.70
N ARG A 319 31.86 -23.59 30.36
CA ARG A 319 32.88 -22.98 29.50
C ARG A 319 33.03 -21.48 29.71
N PHE A 320 31.94 -20.79 30.01
CA PHE A 320 31.92 -19.34 30.25
C PHE A 320 31.98 -18.97 31.75
N GLY A 321 32.15 -19.97 32.65
CA GLY A 321 32.26 -19.76 34.09
C GLY A 321 31.00 -19.17 34.72
N ILE A 322 29.82 -19.50 34.19
CA ILE A 322 28.52 -19.00 34.66
C ILE A 322 27.69 -20.10 35.35
N ASP A 323 28.24 -21.29 35.49
CA ASP A 323 27.69 -22.45 36.23
C ASP A 323 27.74 -22.26 37.75
N SER A 324 28.74 -21.53 38.24
CA SER A 324 28.93 -21.22 39.67
C SER A 324 28.13 -20.02 40.18
N GLN A 325 27.41 -19.32 39.28
CA GLN A 325 26.59 -18.16 39.63
C GLN A 325 25.34 -18.58 40.40
N THR A 326 24.90 -17.75 41.35
CA THR A 326 23.59 -17.92 41.98
C THR A 326 22.47 -17.80 40.93
N ASP A 327 21.29 -18.38 41.19
CA ASP A 327 20.14 -18.30 40.26
C ASP A 327 19.81 -16.85 39.84
N HIS A 328 19.95 -15.90 40.77
CA HIS A 328 19.70 -14.48 40.51
C HIS A 328 20.79 -13.86 39.60
N GLU A 329 22.06 -14.14 39.87
CA GLU A 329 23.18 -13.68 39.05
C GLU A 329 23.13 -14.28 37.64
N TYR A 330 22.86 -15.59 37.55
CA TYR A 330 22.72 -16.27 36.28
C TYR A 330 21.52 -15.75 35.48
N ALA A 331 20.38 -15.44 36.11
CA ALA A 331 19.26 -14.80 35.42
C ALA A 331 19.67 -13.45 34.81
N ASN A 332 20.45 -12.65 35.54
CA ASN A 332 20.97 -11.37 35.07
C ASN A 332 21.94 -11.55 33.88
N THR A 333 22.91 -12.45 34.00
CA THR A 333 23.89 -12.78 32.95
C THR A 333 23.21 -13.33 31.69
N LYS A 334 22.30 -14.30 31.86
CA LYS A 334 21.50 -14.89 30.79
C LYS A 334 20.72 -13.83 30.02
N GLY A 335 20.09 -12.88 30.74
CA GLY A 335 19.37 -11.77 30.12
C GLY A 335 20.27 -10.91 29.23
N TRP A 336 21.50 -10.63 29.66
CA TRP A 336 22.47 -9.88 28.85
C TRP A 336 22.94 -10.67 27.63
N ILE A 337 23.29 -11.96 27.79
CA ILE A 337 23.73 -12.82 26.68
C ILE A 337 22.68 -12.85 25.58
N VAL A 338 21.42 -13.10 25.93
CA VAL A 338 20.33 -13.18 24.95
C VAL A 338 20.07 -11.83 24.29
N ALA A 339 19.94 -10.75 25.07
CA ALA A 339 19.44 -9.48 24.56
C ALA A 339 20.49 -8.62 23.85
N ILE A 340 21.79 -8.72 24.17
CA ILE A 340 22.79 -7.72 23.72
C ILE A 340 22.92 -7.61 22.19
N ALA A 341 22.68 -8.68 21.43
CA ALA A 341 22.64 -8.63 19.96
C ALA A 341 21.53 -7.70 19.45
N THR A 342 20.40 -7.64 20.14
CA THR A 342 19.27 -6.79 19.76
C THR A 342 19.55 -5.32 20.04
N ALA A 343 20.39 -5.01 21.03
CA ALA A 343 20.93 -3.66 21.21
C ALA A 343 21.83 -3.24 20.05
N GLY A 344 22.70 -4.15 19.57
CA GLY A 344 23.47 -3.96 18.34
C GLY A 344 22.58 -3.67 17.11
N ALA A 345 21.44 -4.36 17.01
CA ALA A 345 20.49 -4.18 15.91
C ALA A 345 19.88 -2.76 15.83
N VAL A 346 19.72 -2.07 16.97
CA VAL A 346 19.31 -0.64 17.00
C VAL A 346 20.29 0.22 16.21
N PHE A 347 21.59 0.02 16.43
CA PHE A 347 22.63 0.78 15.72
C PHE A 347 22.72 0.35 14.25
N GLY A 348 22.53 -0.93 13.97
CA GLY A 348 22.48 -1.48 12.61
C GLY A 348 21.38 -0.85 11.75
N CYS A 349 20.15 -0.82 12.25
CA CYS A 349 19.02 -0.29 11.49
C CYS A 349 19.09 1.24 11.29
N LEU A 350 19.64 1.99 12.25
CA LEU A 350 19.85 3.43 12.09
C LEU A 350 21.01 3.75 11.14
N GLY A 351 22.14 3.05 11.30
CA GLY A 351 23.33 3.25 10.49
C GLY A 351 23.10 2.89 9.01
N CYS A 352 22.30 1.87 8.72
CA CYS A 352 22.06 1.45 7.33
C CYS A 352 21.29 2.49 6.51
N VAL A 353 20.38 3.27 7.10
CA VAL A 353 19.60 4.30 6.38
C VAL A 353 20.51 5.33 5.73
N TRP A 354 21.49 5.84 6.49
CA TRP A 354 22.46 6.82 5.99
C TRP A 354 23.39 6.22 4.91
N LEU A 355 23.86 4.99 5.13
CA LEU A 355 24.80 4.34 4.22
C LEU A 355 24.14 3.99 2.87
N THR A 356 22.86 3.61 2.89
CA THR A 356 22.06 3.27 1.69
C THR A 356 21.88 4.44 0.74
N GLN A 357 21.78 5.66 1.27
CA GLN A 357 21.68 6.86 0.44
C GLN A 357 22.98 7.16 -0.32
N ARG A 358 24.13 6.72 0.21
CA ARG A 358 25.46 7.00 -0.39
C ARG A 358 25.99 5.86 -1.26
N LEU A 359 25.89 4.62 -0.77
CA LEU A 359 26.49 3.45 -1.42
C LEU A 359 25.51 2.64 -2.26
N GLY A 360 24.20 2.93 -2.17
CA GLY A 360 23.15 2.10 -2.74
C GLY A 360 22.71 0.99 -1.80
N ARG A 361 21.67 0.24 -2.18
CA ARG A 361 21.13 -0.86 -1.36
C ARG A 361 22.12 -2.02 -1.36
N THR A 362 22.65 -2.41 -2.52
CA THR A 362 23.44 -3.65 -2.67
C THR A 362 24.76 -3.58 -1.91
N ARG A 363 25.56 -2.52 -2.11
CA ARG A 363 26.86 -2.38 -1.44
C ARG A 363 26.73 -2.20 0.06
N THR A 364 25.71 -1.46 0.50
CA THR A 364 25.40 -1.31 1.93
C THR A 364 25.06 -2.67 2.54
N PHE A 365 24.23 -3.46 1.87
CA PHE A 365 23.83 -4.77 2.36
C PHE A 365 25.00 -5.77 2.43
N GLN A 366 25.92 -5.74 1.47
CA GLN A 366 27.17 -6.52 1.48
C GLN A 366 28.05 -6.17 2.69
N PHE A 367 28.25 -4.87 2.95
CA PHE A 367 29.01 -4.41 4.11
C PHE A 367 28.43 -4.96 5.42
N PHE A 368 27.12 -4.80 5.65
CA PHE A 368 26.49 -5.30 6.87
C PHE A 368 26.45 -6.84 6.95
N THR A 369 26.45 -7.54 5.82
CA THR A 369 26.60 -9.00 5.79
C THR A 369 27.98 -9.43 6.27
N VAL A 370 29.04 -8.71 5.89
CA VAL A 370 30.40 -8.97 6.41
C VAL A 370 30.47 -8.69 7.91
N VAL A 371 29.88 -7.58 8.38
CA VAL A 371 29.79 -7.25 9.82
C VAL A 371 29.06 -8.36 10.59
N TYR A 372 27.93 -8.85 10.07
CA TYR A 372 27.20 -9.98 10.65
C TYR A 372 28.10 -11.23 10.76
N MET A 373 28.74 -11.63 9.67
CA MET A 373 29.61 -12.81 9.64
C MET A 373 30.79 -12.69 10.61
N ALA A 374 31.40 -11.50 10.71
CA ALA A 374 32.48 -11.24 11.67
C ALA A 374 31.99 -11.43 13.12
N GLY A 375 30.78 -10.96 13.43
CA GLY A 375 30.16 -11.16 14.74
C GLY A 375 29.91 -12.64 15.06
N ILE A 376 29.34 -13.40 14.12
CA ILE A 376 29.10 -14.85 14.31
C ILE A 376 30.41 -15.64 14.45
N PHE A 377 31.41 -15.31 13.62
CA PHE A 377 32.74 -15.91 13.70
C PHE A 377 33.37 -15.64 15.08
N GLY A 378 33.34 -14.39 15.55
CA GLY A 378 33.84 -14.02 16.86
C GLY A 378 33.10 -14.72 18.02
N GLN A 379 31.77 -14.91 17.92
CA GLN A 379 31.01 -15.66 18.92
C GLN A 379 31.47 -17.10 19.02
N THR A 380 31.65 -17.77 17.87
CA THR A 380 32.09 -19.17 17.77
C THR A 380 33.45 -19.39 18.45
N PHE A 381 34.37 -18.43 18.29
CA PHE A 381 35.75 -18.52 18.79
C PHE A 381 36.01 -17.70 20.06
N SER A 382 34.96 -17.22 20.73
CA SER A 382 35.06 -16.45 21.99
C SER A 382 35.71 -17.21 23.15
N SER A 383 35.90 -18.53 23.00
CA SER A 383 36.78 -19.38 23.82
C SER A 383 36.49 -19.38 25.33
N GLY A 384 35.28 -19.04 25.75
CA GLY A 384 34.88 -18.95 27.17
C GLY A 384 35.00 -17.55 27.77
N ASN A 385 35.45 -16.55 26.99
CA ASN A 385 35.49 -15.16 27.46
C ASN A 385 34.12 -14.48 27.26
N LEU A 386 33.43 -14.22 28.36
CA LEU A 386 32.09 -13.61 28.36
C LEU A 386 32.07 -12.19 27.76
N GLY A 387 33.11 -11.39 28.00
CA GLY A 387 33.23 -10.05 27.42
C GLY A 387 33.40 -10.08 25.90
N ALA A 388 34.22 -11.01 25.39
CA ALA A 388 34.36 -11.24 23.95
C ALA A 388 33.05 -11.72 23.33
N LEU A 389 32.30 -12.59 24.02
CA LEU A 389 30.97 -13.01 23.57
C LEU A 389 30.01 -11.81 23.47
N TYR A 390 29.98 -10.93 24.47
CA TYR A 390 29.14 -9.72 24.40
C TYR A 390 29.51 -8.80 23.24
N ALA A 391 30.80 -8.49 23.07
CA ALA A 391 31.27 -7.62 22.00
C ALA A 391 30.92 -8.19 20.61
N THR A 392 31.16 -9.48 20.39
CA THR A 392 30.88 -10.15 19.12
C THR A 392 29.39 -10.31 18.84
N ARG A 393 28.56 -10.46 19.88
CA ARG A 393 27.10 -10.39 19.76
C ARG A 393 26.60 -9.00 19.37
N VAL A 394 27.18 -7.92 19.91
CA VAL A 394 26.86 -6.56 19.45
C VAL A 394 27.18 -6.39 17.97
N ILE A 395 28.35 -6.86 17.53
CA ILE A 395 28.78 -6.80 16.11
C ILE A 395 27.81 -7.58 15.22
N ALA A 396 27.44 -8.81 15.58
CA ALA A 396 26.44 -9.59 14.84
C ALA A 396 25.08 -8.86 14.80
N GLY A 397 24.69 -8.27 15.93
CA GLY A 397 23.51 -7.43 16.09
C GLY A 397 23.45 -6.27 15.09
N ILE A 398 24.55 -5.53 14.94
CA ILE A 398 24.65 -4.42 13.96
C ILE A 398 24.35 -4.94 12.54
N GLY A 399 24.86 -6.12 12.18
CA GLY A 399 24.51 -6.79 10.93
C GLY A 399 23.02 -7.13 10.83
N ILE A 400 22.45 -7.78 11.85
CA ILE A 400 21.01 -8.16 11.92
C ILE A 400 20.10 -6.95 11.74
N GLY A 401 20.42 -5.83 12.39
CA GLY A 401 19.62 -4.60 12.28
C GLY A 401 19.45 -4.14 10.84
N ALA A 402 20.53 -4.13 10.06
CA ALA A 402 20.49 -3.74 8.65
C ALA A 402 19.75 -4.76 7.76
N THR A 403 19.86 -6.06 8.04
CA THR A 403 19.11 -7.09 7.28
C THR A 403 17.61 -7.02 7.51
N THR A 404 17.12 -6.24 8.48
CA THR A 404 15.68 -6.05 8.71
C THR A 404 15.07 -4.90 7.91
N VAL A 405 15.91 -4.01 7.40
CA VAL A 405 15.50 -2.84 6.62
C VAL A 405 15.73 -3.07 5.13
N LEU A 406 16.96 -3.46 4.76
CA LEU A 406 17.41 -3.44 3.36
C LEU A 406 16.68 -4.42 2.43
N PRO A 407 16.45 -5.70 2.80
CA PRO A 407 15.71 -6.63 1.95
C PRO A 407 14.31 -6.16 1.63
N SER A 408 13.57 -5.70 2.65
CA SER A 408 12.20 -5.20 2.47
C SER A 408 12.16 -4.02 1.49
N VAL A 409 13.10 -3.08 1.60
CA VAL A 409 13.20 -1.93 0.69
C VAL A 409 13.58 -2.38 -0.73
N TYR A 410 14.64 -3.18 -0.86
CA TYR A 410 15.14 -3.64 -2.14
C TYR A 410 14.07 -4.42 -2.91
N ILE A 411 13.43 -5.39 -2.25
CA ILE A 411 12.37 -6.21 -2.85
C ILE A 411 11.21 -5.33 -3.30
N ALA A 412 10.77 -4.37 -2.48
CA ALA A 412 9.69 -3.47 -2.83
C ALA A 412 10.02 -2.62 -4.07
N GLU A 413 11.27 -2.18 -4.21
CA GLU A 413 11.73 -1.33 -5.31
C GLU A 413 11.91 -2.08 -6.64
N ILE A 414 12.25 -3.37 -6.62
CA ILE A 414 12.41 -4.16 -7.86
C ILE A 414 11.13 -4.87 -8.30
N SER A 415 10.19 -5.07 -7.38
CA SER A 415 8.98 -5.87 -7.62
C SER A 415 7.92 -5.12 -8.45
N PRO A 416 7.29 -5.80 -9.43
CA PRO A 416 6.19 -5.23 -10.19
C PRO A 416 4.97 -5.05 -9.29
N GLN A 417 4.19 -4.00 -9.56
CA GLN A 417 3.06 -3.57 -8.72
C GLN A 417 2.08 -4.70 -8.35
N PRO A 418 1.67 -5.62 -9.24
CA PRO A 418 0.63 -6.62 -8.92
C PRO A 418 1.02 -7.62 -7.82
N ILE A 419 2.31 -7.96 -7.70
CA ILE A 419 2.80 -9.00 -6.75
C ILE A 419 3.79 -8.46 -5.72
N ARG A 420 4.06 -7.14 -5.70
CA ARG A 420 5.01 -6.50 -4.78
C ARG A 420 4.76 -6.86 -3.31
N GLY A 421 3.49 -6.83 -2.88
CA GLY A 421 3.13 -7.20 -1.51
C GLY A 421 3.54 -8.64 -1.18
N LEU A 422 3.21 -9.59 -2.06
CA LEU A 422 3.55 -11.01 -1.89
C LEU A 422 5.06 -11.25 -1.85
N LEU A 423 5.83 -10.59 -2.72
CA LEU A 423 7.29 -10.73 -2.75
C LEU A 423 7.93 -10.15 -1.49
N THR A 424 7.40 -9.03 -0.96
CA THR A 424 7.92 -8.42 0.28
C THR A 424 7.71 -9.32 1.51
N LEU A 425 6.66 -10.16 1.51
CA LEU A 425 6.39 -11.12 2.60
C LEU A 425 7.42 -12.25 2.68
N GLN A 426 8.16 -12.55 1.60
CA GLN A 426 9.19 -13.59 1.59
C GLN A 426 10.22 -13.38 2.71
N TYR A 427 10.64 -12.13 2.95
CA TYR A 427 11.56 -11.78 4.02
C TYR A 427 11.05 -12.23 5.41
N THR A 428 9.79 -11.92 5.73
CA THR A 428 9.19 -12.30 7.02
C THR A 428 9.05 -13.82 7.19
N CYS A 429 8.85 -14.54 6.08
CA CYS A 429 8.83 -16.01 6.08
C CYS A 429 10.24 -16.57 6.37
N CYS A 430 11.28 -16.00 5.74
CA CYS A 430 12.67 -16.37 6.01
C CYS A 430 13.09 -16.07 7.46
N GLN A 431 12.55 -15.02 8.09
CA GLN A 431 12.77 -14.80 9.53
C GLN A 431 12.28 -15.97 10.38
N GLN A 432 11.07 -16.47 10.14
CA GLN A 432 10.56 -17.62 10.90
C GLN A 432 11.27 -18.93 10.52
N LEU A 433 11.67 -19.08 9.26
CA LEU A 433 12.52 -20.20 8.83
C LEU A 433 13.85 -20.22 9.58
N GLY A 434 14.44 -19.04 9.85
CA GLY A 434 15.63 -18.92 10.69
C GLY A 434 15.41 -19.47 12.09
N VAL A 435 14.26 -19.21 12.71
CA VAL A 435 13.93 -19.74 14.05
C VAL A 435 13.88 -21.28 14.02
N VAL A 436 13.33 -21.86 12.95
CA VAL A 436 13.33 -23.32 12.72
C VAL A 436 14.77 -23.85 12.67
N PHE A 437 15.64 -23.23 11.87
CA PHE A 437 17.06 -23.63 11.80
C PHE A 437 17.76 -23.51 13.16
N GLY A 438 17.54 -22.41 13.88
CA GLY A 438 18.11 -22.18 15.21
C GLY A 438 17.80 -23.32 16.18
N PHE A 439 16.55 -23.75 16.31
CA PHE A 439 16.20 -24.84 17.22
C PHE A 439 16.60 -26.23 16.70
N PHE A 440 16.37 -26.55 15.43
CA PHE A 440 16.65 -27.89 14.91
C PHE A 440 18.15 -28.18 14.78
N PHE A 441 18.98 -27.17 14.47
CA PHE A 441 20.42 -27.37 14.47
C PHE A 441 20.94 -27.60 15.89
N ASN A 442 20.41 -26.89 16.89
CA ASN A 442 20.74 -27.14 18.29
C ASN A 442 20.30 -28.54 18.76
N TYR A 443 19.10 -28.98 18.37
CA TYR A 443 18.63 -30.35 18.62
C TYR A 443 19.56 -31.39 17.99
N GLY A 444 19.85 -31.25 16.69
CA GLY A 444 20.70 -32.19 15.96
C GLY A 444 22.11 -32.26 16.53
N VAL A 445 22.76 -31.11 16.75
CA VAL A 445 24.11 -31.09 17.32
C VAL A 445 24.12 -31.63 18.75
N THR A 446 23.12 -31.32 19.58
CA THR A 446 23.02 -31.87 20.93
C THR A 446 22.89 -33.39 20.92
N LYS A 447 22.18 -33.96 19.95
CA LYS A 447 22.02 -35.41 19.81
C LYS A 447 23.33 -36.15 19.51
N TYR A 448 24.23 -35.54 18.72
CA TYR A 448 25.47 -36.19 18.28
C TYR A 448 26.74 -35.75 19.03
N HIS A 449 26.72 -34.58 19.67
CA HIS A 449 27.89 -33.93 20.28
C HIS A 449 27.66 -33.44 21.72
N ALA A 450 26.68 -34.02 22.43
CA ALA A 450 26.43 -33.72 23.85
C ALA A 450 27.71 -33.79 24.69
N GLY A 451 27.90 -32.83 25.60
CA GLY A 451 29.05 -32.81 26.52
C GLY A 451 30.35 -32.25 25.93
N THR A 452 30.37 -31.84 24.66
CA THR A 452 31.57 -31.30 23.99
C THR A 452 31.42 -29.82 23.66
N ASN A 453 32.54 -29.09 23.49
CA ASN A 453 32.49 -27.69 23.04
C ASN A 453 31.81 -27.51 21.68
N LEU A 454 31.81 -28.55 20.83
CA LEU A 454 31.08 -28.53 19.57
C LEU A 454 29.58 -28.34 19.76
N GLN A 455 29.03 -28.71 20.93
CA GLN A 455 27.61 -28.60 21.23
C GLN A 455 27.07 -27.17 21.09
N TRP A 456 27.86 -26.16 21.48
CA TRP A 456 27.47 -24.74 21.37
C TRP A 456 28.19 -24.01 20.23
N GLN A 457 29.41 -24.44 19.87
CA GLN A 457 30.19 -23.80 18.80
C GLN A 457 29.63 -24.10 17.42
N LEU A 458 29.25 -25.35 17.13
CA LEU A 458 28.80 -25.74 15.80
C LEU A 458 27.46 -25.07 15.40
N PRO A 459 26.40 -25.04 16.24
CA PRO A 459 25.17 -24.33 15.90
C PRO A 459 25.40 -22.83 15.69
N THR A 460 26.34 -22.24 16.44
CA THR A 460 26.74 -20.84 16.25
C THR A 460 27.42 -20.64 14.91
N ALA A 461 28.39 -21.49 14.54
CA ALA A 461 29.10 -21.42 13.27
C ALA A 461 28.19 -21.68 12.06
N LEU A 462 27.19 -22.55 12.18
CA LEU A 462 26.24 -22.88 11.11
C LEU A 462 25.42 -21.68 10.63
N GLN A 463 25.32 -20.60 11.41
CA GLN A 463 24.73 -19.32 10.97
C GLN A 463 25.49 -18.66 9.82
N LEU A 464 26.78 -18.99 9.62
CA LEU A 464 27.59 -18.48 8.52
C LEU A 464 27.17 -19.07 7.16
N ILE A 465 26.65 -20.30 7.13
CA ILE A 465 26.24 -20.95 5.87
C ILE A 465 25.16 -20.15 5.15
N PRO A 466 24.00 -19.83 5.76
CA PRO A 466 23.01 -19.03 5.07
C PRO A 466 23.56 -17.63 4.75
N ALA A 467 24.44 -17.08 5.60
CA ALA A 467 25.06 -15.78 5.37
C ALA A 467 25.93 -15.71 4.13
N LEU A 468 26.70 -16.77 3.87
CA LEU A 468 27.48 -16.91 2.65
C LEU A 468 26.56 -17.04 1.43
N ILE A 469 25.43 -17.76 1.55
CA ILE A 469 24.47 -17.92 0.44
C ILE A 469 23.88 -16.57 0.04
N TRP A 470 23.30 -15.80 0.97
CA TRP A 470 22.74 -14.49 0.60
C TRP A 470 23.83 -13.48 0.27
N GLY A 471 24.94 -13.48 1.02
CA GLY A 471 26.06 -12.57 0.82
C GLY A 471 26.68 -12.72 -0.57
N PHE A 472 27.02 -13.95 -0.97
CA PHE A 472 27.51 -14.24 -2.31
C PHE A 472 26.43 -14.02 -3.38
N GLY A 473 25.18 -14.38 -3.07
CA GLY A 473 24.05 -14.16 -3.97
C GLY A 473 23.89 -12.70 -4.40
N THR A 474 24.19 -11.75 -3.51
CA THR A 474 24.04 -10.31 -3.82
C THR A 474 24.96 -9.80 -4.93
N PHE A 475 26.07 -10.48 -5.24
CA PHE A 475 26.93 -10.13 -6.37
C PHE A 475 26.25 -10.36 -7.73
N PHE A 476 25.19 -11.18 -7.77
CA PHE A 476 24.40 -11.43 -8.98
C PHE A 476 23.14 -10.55 -9.07
N THR A 477 22.90 -9.72 -8.05
CA THR A 477 21.74 -8.82 -7.99
C THR A 477 22.17 -7.37 -8.26
N PRO A 478 21.62 -6.70 -9.29
CA PRO A 478 21.95 -5.33 -9.62
C PRO A 478 21.34 -4.38 -8.60
N GLU A 479 21.75 -3.12 -8.65
CA GLU A 479 21.17 -2.09 -7.82
C GLU A 479 19.73 -1.76 -8.25
N THR A 480 18.93 -1.13 -7.38
CA THR A 480 17.53 -0.81 -7.69
C THR A 480 17.42 0.31 -8.75
N PRO A 481 16.45 0.24 -9.69
CA PRO A 481 16.23 1.32 -10.67
C PRO A 481 15.95 2.67 -9.99
N ARG A 482 15.22 2.63 -8.87
CA ARG A 482 14.89 3.83 -8.07
C ARG A 482 16.14 4.49 -7.48
N PHE A 483 17.09 3.73 -6.94
CA PHE A 483 18.35 4.30 -6.47
C PHE A 483 19.18 4.89 -7.61
N LEU A 484 19.29 4.17 -8.74
CA LEU A 484 20.04 4.65 -9.91
C LEU A 484 19.44 5.96 -10.44
N LEU A 485 18.12 6.09 -10.49
CA LEU A 485 17.44 7.36 -10.80
C LEU A 485 17.77 8.47 -9.79
N SER A 486 17.79 8.17 -8.49
CA SER A 486 18.16 9.17 -7.46
C SER A 486 19.60 9.68 -7.57
N GLN A 487 20.46 8.93 -8.29
CA GLN A 487 21.84 9.31 -8.61
C GLN A 487 21.98 9.91 -10.01
N ASN A 488 20.87 10.29 -10.67
CA ASN A 488 20.81 10.79 -12.05
C ASN A 488 21.34 9.80 -13.11
N LYS A 489 21.38 8.49 -12.81
CA LYS A 489 21.85 7.43 -13.74
C LYS A 489 20.70 6.82 -14.54
N ARG A 490 20.05 7.64 -15.37
CA ARG A 490 18.81 7.27 -16.07
C ARG A 490 18.96 6.04 -16.98
N THR A 491 20.03 5.98 -17.78
CA THR A 491 20.28 4.86 -18.72
C THR A 491 20.52 3.54 -17.98
N GLU A 492 21.34 3.56 -16.93
CA GLU A 492 21.58 2.36 -16.09
C GLU A 492 20.29 1.89 -15.40
N ALA A 493 19.46 2.84 -14.94
CA ALA A 493 18.19 2.53 -14.31
C ALA A 493 17.20 1.85 -15.27
N LEU A 494 17.10 2.33 -16.51
CA LEU A 494 16.23 1.76 -17.54
C LEU A 494 16.69 0.34 -17.92
N ALA A 495 17.98 0.16 -18.19
CA ALA A 495 18.57 -1.14 -18.49
C ALA A 495 18.35 -2.15 -17.34
N THR A 496 18.48 -1.68 -16.10
CA THR A 496 18.25 -2.52 -14.91
C THR A 496 16.78 -2.90 -14.74
N LEU A 497 15.85 -1.96 -14.98
CA LEU A 497 14.42 -2.25 -14.95
C LEU A 497 14.03 -3.25 -16.04
N SER A 498 14.52 -3.04 -17.27
CA SER A 498 14.37 -3.96 -18.41
C SER A 498 14.82 -5.38 -18.03
N ARG A 499 16.01 -5.51 -17.41
CA ARG A 499 16.53 -6.79 -16.92
C ARG A 499 15.62 -7.46 -15.89
N PHE A 500 15.07 -6.71 -14.93
CA PHE A 500 14.12 -7.26 -13.95
C PHE A 500 12.80 -7.70 -14.59
N ARG A 501 12.35 -7.02 -15.64
CA ARG A 501 11.10 -7.32 -16.35
C ARG A 501 11.27 -8.39 -17.43
N GLY A 502 12.50 -8.70 -17.85
CA GLY A 502 12.75 -9.64 -18.95
C GLY A 502 12.17 -9.16 -20.28
N LEU A 503 12.03 -7.84 -20.44
CA LEU A 503 11.45 -7.18 -21.61
C LEU A 503 12.42 -6.14 -22.16
N PRO A 504 12.45 -5.88 -23.48
CA PRO A 504 13.27 -4.82 -24.08
C PRO A 504 13.03 -3.44 -23.45
N GLU A 505 14.05 -2.59 -23.50
CA GLU A 505 13.98 -1.23 -22.92
C GLU A 505 12.91 -0.35 -23.58
N ASP A 506 12.65 -0.53 -24.87
CA ASP A 506 11.65 0.17 -25.67
C ASP A 506 10.22 -0.39 -25.50
N HIS A 507 10.05 -1.49 -24.75
CA HIS A 507 8.75 -2.10 -24.53
C HIS A 507 7.80 -1.13 -23.78
N PRO A 508 6.54 -0.92 -24.22
CA PRO A 508 5.63 0.06 -23.63
C PRO A 508 5.40 -0.09 -22.11
N TYR A 509 5.33 -1.33 -21.63
CA TYR A 509 5.23 -1.63 -20.21
C TYR A 509 6.46 -1.14 -19.41
N VAL A 510 7.67 -1.34 -19.93
CA VAL A 510 8.91 -0.93 -19.25
C VAL A 510 9.02 0.59 -19.23
N GLN A 511 8.72 1.25 -20.35
CA GLN A 511 8.73 2.72 -20.46
C GLN A 511 7.71 3.38 -19.54
N SER A 512 6.47 2.89 -19.50
CA SER A 512 5.43 3.43 -18.62
C SER A 512 5.77 3.24 -17.14
N GLU A 513 6.28 2.06 -16.75
CA GLU A 513 6.73 1.83 -15.37
C GLU A 513 7.94 2.70 -15.01
N PHE A 514 8.90 2.85 -15.92
CA PHE A 514 10.07 3.70 -15.72
C PHE A 514 9.69 5.17 -15.49
N GLN A 515 8.82 5.72 -16.33
CA GLN A 515 8.29 7.08 -16.19
C GLN A 515 7.49 7.24 -14.89
N GLY A 516 6.75 6.21 -14.48
CA GLY A 516 6.04 6.19 -13.20
C GLY A 516 6.99 6.27 -12.00
N ILE A 517 8.09 5.50 -12.00
CA ILE A 517 9.11 5.54 -10.95
C ILE A 517 9.80 6.92 -10.91
N GLU A 518 10.15 7.47 -12.08
CA GLU A 518 10.78 8.79 -12.22
C GLU A 518 9.87 9.92 -11.70
N SER A 519 8.59 9.92 -12.09
CA SER A 519 7.60 10.88 -11.63
C SER A 519 7.38 10.80 -10.11
N GLN A 520 7.25 9.58 -9.55
CA GLN A 520 7.09 9.39 -8.12
C GLN A 520 8.30 9.90 -7.34
N LEU A 521 9.52 9.61 -7.82
CA LEU A 521 10.75 10.06 -7.18
C LEU A 521 10.88 11.58 -7.20
N ASN A 522 10.59 12.22 -8.34
CA ASN A 522 10.62 13.68 -8.47
C ASN A 522 9.63 14.35 -7.53
N HIS A 523 8.41 13.80 -7.42
CA HIS A 523 7.41 14.31 -6.49
C HIS A 523 7.84 14.17 -5.02
N GLU A 524 8.47 13.06 -4.64
CA GLU A 524 9.00 12.88 -3.28
C GLU A 524 10.14 13.86 -2.98
N ILE A 525 11.04 14.09 -3.93
CA ILE A 525 12.13 15.08 -3.81
C ILE A 525 11.53 16.48 -3.65
N GLU A 526 10.53 16.83 -4.45
CA GLU A 526 9.84 18.12 -4.40
C GLU A 526 9.13 18.34 -3.06
N ILE A 527 8.40 17.34 -2.56
CA ILE A 527 7.68 17.42 -1.27
C ILE A 527 8.62 17.65 -0.10
N VAL A 528 9.85 17.13 -0.14
CA VAL A 528 10.84 17.26 0.95
C VAL A 528 11.83 18.40 0.68
N SER A 529 11.80 19.00 -0.52
CA SER A 529 12.72 20.06 -0.91
C SER A 529 12.67 21.25 0.07
N GLY A 530 13.85 21.75 0.44
CA GLY A 530 13.99 22.85 1.38
C GLY A 530 13.85 22.50 2.87
N ALA A 531 13.55 21.24 3.23
CA ALA A 531 13.51 20.78 4.62
C ALA A 531 14.71 19.88 4.95
N ASN A 532 15.38 20.14 6.07
CA ASN A 532 16.39 19.22 6.61
C ASN A 532 15.73 18.14 7.49
N THR A 533 16.48 17.11 7.88
CA THR A 533 15.95 16.02 8.73
C THR A 533 15.34 16.53 10.05
N TRP A 534 15.91 17.58 10.63
CA TRP A 534 15.41 18.17 11.87
C TRP A 534 14.06 18.84 11.67
N ASP A 535 13.83 19.50 10.54
CA ASP A 535 12.55 20.12 10.20
C ASP A 535 11.45 19.05 10.09
N LEU A 536 11.74 17.89 9.48
CA LEU A 536 10.79 16.78 9.37
C LEU A 536 10.46 16.14 10.73
N ILE A 537 11.47 16.01 11.59
CA ILE A 537 11.28 15.55 12.98
C ILE A 537 10.43 16.55 13.75
N LYS A 538 10.72 17.85 13.63
CA LYS A 538 9.94 18.91 14.26
C LYS A 538 8.49 18.86 13.79
N GLU A 539 8.26 18.78 12.49
CA GLU A 539 6.91 18.65 11.87
C GLU A 539 6.13 17.48 12.45
N THR A 540 6.79 16.34 12.68
CA THR A 540 6.17 15.16 13.30
C THR A 540 5.62 15.44 14.71
N PHE A 541 6.34 16.21 15.52
CA PHE A 541 6.00 16.41 16.94
C PHE A 541 5.26 17.72 17.22
N THR A 542 5.37 18.71 16.33
CA THR A 542 4.66 20.00 16.47
C THR A 542 3.26 19.93 15.90
N ASP A 543 3.07 19.26 14.76
CA ASP A 543 1.72 19.07 14.21
C ASP A 543 0.95 18.03 15.04
N LEU A 544 -0.27 18.38 15.45
CA LEU A 544 -1.06 17.56 16.36
C LEU A 544 -1.50 16.24 15.71
N SER A 545 -1.84 16.26 14.42
CA SER A 545 -2.29 15.07 13.68
C SER A 545 -1.14 14.09 13.48
N ASN A 546 0.03 14.60 13.05
CA ASN A 546 1.25 13.80 12.90
C ASN A 546 1.75 13.24 14.23
N ARG A 547 1.66 14.03 15.31
CA ARG A 547 2.01 13.54 16.65
C ARG A 547 1.10 12.41 17.09
N ARG A 548 -0.20 12.49 16.80
CA ARG A 548 -1.15 11.40 17.13
C ARG A 548 -0.87 10.13 16.32
N ARG A 549 -0.50 10.25 15.03
CA ARG A 549 -0.03 9.13 14.21
C ARG A 549 1.22 8.48 14.80
N PHE A 550 2.19 9.30 15.19
CA PHE A 550 3.42 8.83 15.81
C PHE A 550 3.14 8.10 17.13
N VAL A 551 2.32 8.69 18.01
CA VAL A 551 1.95 8.07 19.30
C VAL A 551 1.19 6.76 19.08
N LEU A 552 0.28 6.69 18.10
CA LEU A 552 -0.41 5.46 17.74
C LEU A 552 0.59 4.35 17.41
N MET A 553 1.51 4.63 16.49
CA MET A 553 2.47 3.63 16.03
C MET A 553 3.53 3.32 17.09
N PHE A 554 3.99 4.30 17.85
CA PHE A 554 4.88 4.11 18.99
C PHE A 554 4.27 3.11 19.98
N ALA A 555 3.00 3.31 20.35
CA ALA A 555 2.28 2.39 21.24
C ALA A 555 2.12 0.99 20.61
N CYS A 556 1.83 0.88 19.30
CA CYS A 556 1.78 -0.41 18.61
C CYS A 556 3.12 -1.17 18.68
N HIS A 557 4.25 -0.48 18.53
CA HIS A 557 5.58 -1.10 18.66
C HIS A 557 5.90 -1.50 20.11
N VAL A 558 5.53 -0.66 21.09
CA VAL A 558 5.69 -0.97 22.53
C VAL A 558 4.84 -2.19 22.90
N PHE A 559 3.52 -2.16 22.65
CA PHE A 559 2.63 -3.28 22.96
C PHE A 559 3.01 -4.55 22.19
N GLY A 560 3.41 -4.42 20.93
CA GLY A 560 3.86 -5.56 20.14
C GLY A 560 5.04 -6.29 20.77
N GLN A 561 6.05 -5.57 21.27
CA GLN A 561 7.22 -6.19 21.92
C GLN A 561 6.93 -6.66 23.35
N TRP A 562 6.18 -5.87 24.11
CA TRP A 562 5.85 -6.17 25.51
C TRP A 562 4.65 -7.12 25.66
N SER A 563 4.05 -7.58 24.56
CA SER A 563 3.12 -8.72 24.55
C SER A 563 3.77 -10.03 25.03
N GLY A 564 5.10 -10.10 25.00
CA GLY A 564 5.89 -11.21 25.52
C GLY A 564 6.20 -12.32 24.50
N ALA A 565 5.63 -12.32 23.30
CA ALA A 565 5.77 -13.42 22.35
C ALA A 565 7.22 -13.68 21.89
N ASN A 566 8.00 -12.62 21.64
CA ASN A 566 9.42 -12.75 21.27
C ASN A 566 10.25 -13.24 22.46
N ALA A 567 9.99 -12.73 23.67
CA ALA A 567 10.65 -13.21 24.88
C ALA A 567 10.32 -14.69 25.16
N ILE A 568 9.05 -15.10 25.02
CA ILE A 568 8.63 -16.50 25.13
C ILE A 568 9.40 -17.36 24.12
N THR A 569 9.58 -16.90 22.88
CA THR A 569 10.37 -17.63 21.88
C THR A 569 11.84 -17.77 22.30
N GLN A 570 12.49 -16.68 22.72
CA GLN A 570 13.90 -16.66 23.14
C GLN A 570 14.20 -17.44 24.43
N TYR A 571 13.20 -17.66 25.27
CA TYR A 571 13.36 -18.43 26.50
C TYR A 571 12.53 -19.73 26.48
N SER A 572 12.03 -20.13 25.31
CA SER A 572 11.13 -21.28 25.15
C SER A 572 11.72 -22.60 25.67
N PRO A 573 13.03 -22.93 25.50
CA PRO A 573 13.57 -24.16 26.10
C PRO A 573 13.45 -24.16 27.63
N THR A 574 13.62 -22.99 28.27
CA THR A 574 13.47 -22.83 29.72
C THR A 574 12.00 -22.93 30.12
N ILE A 575 11.10 -22.30 29.38
CA ILE A 575 9.66 -22.32 29.64
C ILE A 575 9.11 -23.73 29.50
N PHE A 576 9.45 -24.47 28.44
CA PHE A 576 9.04 -25.87 28.29
C PHE A 576 9.56 -26.76 29.41
N GLY A 577 10.75 -26.46 29.95
CA GLY A 577 11.23 -27.08 31.19
C GLY A 577 10.29 -26.84 32.38
N TYR A 578 9.81 -25.61 32.57
CA TYR A 578 8.82 -25.30 33.62
C TYR A 578 7.45 -25.94 33.39
N LEU A 579 7.13 -26.29 32.14
CA LEU A 579 5.90 -26.98 31.80
C LEU A 579 5.99 -28.51 31.96
N GLY A 580 7.15 -29.05 32.34
CA GLY A 580 7.33 -30.49 32.61
C GLY A 580 8.00 -31.27 31.48
N ILE A 581 8.61 -30.60 30.49
CA ILE A 581 9.46 -31.30 29.50
C ILE A 581 10.87 -31.43 30.08
N GLU A 582 11.24 -32.65 30.43
CA GLU A 582 12.57 -32.99 30.95
C GLU A 582 13.56 -33.37 29.85
N GLY A 583 14.85 -33.14 30.11
CA GLY A 583 15.92 -33.42 29.16
C GLY A 583 16.14 -32.33 28.10
N THR A 584 17.41 -32.04 27.82
CA THR A 584 17.83 -31.01 26.87
C THR A 584 17.39 -31.33 25.44
N GLU A 585 17.51 -32.59 25.01
CA GLU A 585 17.08 -33.05 23.67
C GLU A 585 15.57 -32.85 23.47
N ALA A 586 14.74 -33.29 24.42
CA ALA A 586 13.29 -33.18 24.31
C ALA A 586 12.81 -31.71 24.32
N ARG A 587 13.45 -30.85 25.13
CA ARG A 587 13.20 -29.40 25.12
C ARG A 587 13.49 -28.79 23.77
N PHE A 588 14.62 -29.13 23.15
CA PHE A 588 14.98 -28.62 21.82
C PHE A 588 14.04 -29.11 20.72
N LEU A 589 13.61 -30.38 20.78
CA LEU A 589 12.61 -30.92 19.87
C LEU A 589 11.27 -30.17 20.00
N ALA A 590 10.79 -29.94 21.23
CA ALA A 590 9.55 -29.20 21.47
C ALA A 590 9.63 -27.75 20.94
N THR A 591 10.76 -27.07 21.15
CA THR A 591 10.97 -25.73 20.57
C THR A 591 11.08 -25.73 19.04
N GLY A 592 11.63 -26.80 18.45
CA GLY A 592 11.66 -26.98 17.00
C GLY A 592 10.26 -27.11 16.41
N CYS A 593 9.42 -27.96 17.01
CA CYS A 593 8.00 -28.07 16.65
C CYS A 593 7.28 -26.71 16.79
N TYR A 594 7.58 -25.96 17.85
CA TYR A 594 7.00 -24.63 18.09
C TYR A 594 7.38 -23.66 16.97
N ALA A 595 8.64 -23.68 16.53
CA ALA A 595 9.10 -22.86 15.43
C ALA A 595 8.46 -23.23 14.09
N ILE A 596 8.26 -24.53 13.81
CA ILE A 596 7.55 -24.96 12.60
C ILE A 596 6.11 -24.43 12.61
N LEU A 597 5.40 -24.57 13.73
CA LEU A 597 4.04 -24.05 13.84
C LEU A 597 4.00 -22.54 13.62
N LYS A 598 4.94 -21.81 14.23
CA LYS A 598 5.07 -20.35 14.07
C LYS A 598 5.34 -19.97 12.61
N PHE A 599 6.25 -20.69 11.92
CA PHE A 599 6.56 -20.50 10.51
C PHE A 599 5.34 -20.73 9.61
N VAL A 600 4.64 -21.86 9.76
CA VAL A 600 3.44 -22.19 8.99
C VAL A 600 2.33 -21.18 9.25
N SER A 601 2.16 -20.75 10.50
CA SER A 601 1.14 -19.76 10.88
C SER A 601 1.38 -18.40 10.23
N VAL A 602 2.63 -17.93 10.21
CA VAL A 602 3.01 -16.69 9.51
C VAL A 602 2.79 -16.82 8.01
N LEU A 603 3.15 -17.95 7.40
CA LEU A 603 2.97 -18.18 5.97
C LEU A 603 1.48 -18.13 5.59
N ILE A 604 0.63 -18.85 6.33
CA ILE A 604 -0.82 -18.85 6.09
C ILE A 604 -1.40 -17.46 6.30
N PHE A 605 -1.06 -16.79 7.40
CA PHE A 605 -1.63 -15.48 7.72
C PHE A 605 -1.24 -14.41 6.70
N SER A 606 0.04 -14.38 6.32
CA SER A 606 0.59 -13.37 5.42
C SER A 606 0.06 -13.53 3.99
N VAL A 607 -0.15 -14.76 3.51
CA VAL A 607 -0.61 -15.01 2.13
C VAL A 607 -2.14 -14.96 2.01
N PHE A 608 -2.87 -15.46 3.01
CA PHE A 608 -4.31 -15.76 2.84
C PHE A 608 -5.24 -15.01 3.77
N VAL A 609 -4.79 -14.29 4.79
CA VAL A 609 -5.69 -13.84 5.86
C VAL A 609 -5.66 -12.33 6.07
N ILE A 610 -4.48 -11.72 5.96
CA ILE A 610 -4.29 -10.30 6.32
C ILE A 610 -5.15 -9.34 5.49
N ASP A 611 -5.33 -9.65 4.19
CA ASP A 611 -6.12 -8.85 3.27
C ASP A 611 -7.63 -9.11 3.35
N PHE A 612 -8.06 -10.17 4.03
CA PHE A 612 -9.48 -10.52 4.19
C PHE A 612 -10.06 -10.03 5.51
N ILE A 613 -9.31 -10.15 6.61
CA ILE A 613 -9.81 -9.84 7.95
C ILE A 613 -9.72 -8.34 8.25
N GLY A 614 -8.76 -7.64 7.63
CA GLY A 614 -8.43 -6.24 7.96
C GLY A 614 -7.45 -6.14 9.13
N ARG A 615 -6.80 -4.98 9.27
CA ARG A 615 -5.69 -4.77 10.21
C ARG A 615 -6.20 -4.76 11.66
N ARG A 616 -7.32 -4.08 11.89
CA ARG A 616 -7.88 -3.88 13.23
C ARG A 616 -8.42 -5.19 13.83
N ARG A 617 -9.21 -5.92 13.04
CA ARG A 617 -9.82 -7.19 13.48
C ARG A 617 -8.75 -8.26 13.73
N SER A 618 -7.73 -8.33 12.88
CA SER A 618 -6.61 -9.27 13.07
C SER A 618 -5.88 -9.01 14.40
N LEU A 619 -5.57 -7.74 14.71
CA LEU A 619 -4.99 -7.37 16.00
C LEU A 619 -5.87 -7.78 17.18
N MET A 620 -7.15 -7.42 17.16
CA MET A 620 -8.07 -7.75 18.27
C MET A 620 -8.18 -9.26 18.50
N THR A 621 -8.32 -10.05 17.43
CA THR A 621 -8.38 -11.51 17.50
C THR A 621 -7.09 -12.10 18.06
N GLY A 622 -5.94 -11.69 17.53
CA GLY A 622 -4.63 -12.18 17.97
C GLY A 622 -4.34 -11.85 19.43
N ILE A 623 -4.63 -10.62 19.88
CA ILE A 623 -4.43 -10.21 21.27
C ILE A 623 -5.36 -10.99 22.21
N THR A 624 -6.62 -11.16 21.83
CA THR A 624 -7.60 -11.90 22.64
C THR A 624 -7.16 -13.35 22.86
N MET A 625 -6.69 -14.03 21.81
CA MET A 625 -6.14 -15.38 21.92
C MET A 625 -4.87 -15.42 22.79
N GLN A 626 -3.99 -14.41 22.69
CA GLN A 626 -2.82 -14.30 23.57
C GLN A 626 -3.22 -14.16 25.05
N ILE A 627 -4.25 -13.37 25.36
CA ILE A 627 -4.74 -13.22 26.75
C ILE A 627 -5.17 -14.58 27.33
N PHE A 628 -5.96 -15.37 26.59
CA PHE A 628 -6.39 -16.69 27.06
C PHE A 628 -5.23 -17.67 27.27
N THR A 629 -4.30 -17.73 26.32
CA THR A 629 -3.13 -18.61 26.42
C THR A 629 -2.22 -18.21 27.58
N LEU A 630 -1.94 -16.92 27.76
CA LEU A 630 -1.14 -16.41 28.88
C LEU A 630 -1.83 -16.64 30.23
N ALA A 631 -3.15 -16.46 30.30
CA ALA A 631 -3.93 -16.73 31.51
C ALA A 631 -3.82 -18.20 31.92
N PHE A 632 -3.97 -19.11 30.96
CA PHE A 632 -3.87 -20.54 31.20
C PHE A 632 -2.47 -20.94 31.69
N VAL A 633 -1.42 -20.50 31.00
CA VAL A 633 -0.03 -20.81 31.38
C VAL A 633 0.32 -20.21 32.74
N GLY A 634 -0.08 -18.96 33.00
CA GLY A 634 0.11 -18.31 34.30
C GLY A 634 -0.61 -19.04 35.43
N ALA A 635 -1.87 -19.46 35.22
CA ALA A 635 -2.63 -20.22 36.21
C ALA A 635 -1.99 -21.59 36.50
N TYR A 636 -1.58 -22.31 35.45
CA TYR A 636 -0.88 -23.59 35.59
C TYR A 636 0.40 -23.43 36.42
N LEU A 637 1.28 -22.49 36.04
CA LEU A 637 2.54 -22.26 36.74
C LEU A 637 2.35 -21.78 38.18
N LYS A 638 1.25 -21.10 38.49
CA LYS A 638 0.91 -20.71 39.86
C LYS A 638 0.49 -21.91 40.70
N VAL A 639 -0.33 -22.81 40.15
CA VAL A 639 -0.81 -24.02 40.85
C VAL A 639 0.32 -25.01 41.09
N THR A 640 1.18 -25.22 40.10
CA THR A 640 2.33 -26.14 40.19
C THR A 640 3.57 -25.50 40.82
N ASN A 641 3.46 -24.27 41.32
CA ASN A 641 4.57 -23.60 41.96
C ASN A 641 5.06 -24.38 43.19
N GLY A 642 6.36 -24.68 43.23
CA GLY A 642 6.97 -25.49 44.29
C GLY A 642 6.65 -26.98 44.24
N TRP A 643 5.95 -27.48 43.22
CA TRP A 643 5.77 -28.91 43.03
C TRP A 643 7.01 -29.54 42.39
N THR A 644 7.37 -30.74 42.83
CA THR A 644 8.42 -31.53 42.17
C THR A 644 7.86 -32.18 40.90
N PRO A 645 8.70 -32.51 39.91
CA PRO A 645 8.26 -33.23 38.72
C PRO A 645 7.48 -34.51 39.03
N GLU A 646 7.91 -35.28 40.03
CA GLU A 646 7.24 -36.53 40.42
C GLU A 646 5.83 -36.28 40.95
N LYS A 647 5.62 -35.15 41.65
CA LYS A 647 4.29 -34.75 42.13
C LYS A 647 3.36 -34.34 40.99
N ILE A 648 3.91 -33.72 39.94
CA ILE A 648 3.14 -33.38 38.74
C ILE A 648 2.77 -34.67 38.01
N GLU A 649 3.73 -35.57 37.78
CA GLU A 649 3.52 -36.86 37.11
C GLU A 649 2.53 -37.77 37.84
N ALA A 650 2.56 -37.78 39.17
CA ALA A 650 1.63 -38.55 39.99
C ALA A 650 0.17 -38.06 39.90
N SER A 651 -0.06 -36.82 39.48
CA SER A 651 -1.41 -36.25 39.32
C SER A 651 -1.83 -36.23 37.86
N SER A 652 -2.78 -37.10 37.50
CA SER A 652 -3.36 -37.13 36.14
C SER A 652 -3.88 -35.78 35.68
N SER A 653 -4.50 -35.02 36.59
CA SER A 653 -5.01 -33.66 36.34
C SER A 653 -3.89 -32.64 36.08
N ALA A 654 -2.79 -32.70 36.84
CA ALA A 654 -1.65 -31.79 36.67
C ALA A 654 -0.88 -32.10 35.37
N MET A 655 -0.73 -33.38 35.01
CA MET A 655 -0.18 -33.80 33.73
C MET A 655 -1.04 -33.36 32.54
N ALA A 656 -2.37 -33.48 32.64
CA ALA A 656 -3.26 -32.97 31.61
C ALA A 656 -3.14 -31.45 31.46
N ALA A 657 -3.06 -30.72 32.58
CA ALA A 657 -2.88 -29.27 32.59
C ALA A 657 -1.51 -28.84 32.03
N SER A 658 -0.44 -29.59 32.31
CA SER A 658 0.90 -29.41 31.71
C SER A 658 0.84 -29.51 30.18
N ARG A 659 0.23 -30.59 29.65
CA ARG A 659 0.06 -30.79 28.21
C ARG A 659 -0.77 -29.67 27.57
N ALA A 660 -1.84 -29.24 28.25
CA ALA A 660 -2.64 -28.11 27.81
C ALA A 660 -1.86 -26.78 27.84
N ALA A 661 -0.95 -26.59 28.79
CA ALA A 661 -0.11 -25.38 28.88
C ALA A 661 0.92 -25.35 27.75
N ILE A 662 1.50 -26.51 27.40
CA ILE A 662 2.34 -26.68 26.22
C ILE A 662 1.56 -26.32 24.96
N ALA A 663 0.34 -26.88 24.78
CA ALA A 663 -0.54 -26.53 23.67
C ALA A 663 -0.91 -25.04 23.66
N ALA A 664 -1.11 -24.41 24.82
CA ALA A 664 -1.38 -22.99 24.92
C ALA A 664 -0.20 -22.14 24.43
N ILE A 665 1.06 -22.52 24.69
CA ILE A 665 2.24 -21.85 24.12
C ILE A 665 2.28 -21.98 22.60
N TYR A 666 1.92 -23.14 22.05
CA TYR A 666 1.78 -23.32 20.60
C TYR A 666 0.71 -22.39 20.01
N ILE A 667 -0.48 -22.35 20.61
CA ILE A 667 -1.58 -21.46 20.19
C ILE A 667 -1.16 -19.98 20.35
N HIS A 668 -0.37 -19.65 21.37
CA HIS A 668 0.14 -18.30 21.58
C HIS A 668 0.99 -17.82 20.40
N ALA A 669 1.81 -18.70 19.79
CA ALA A 669 2.56 -18.37 18.57
C ALA A 669 1.64 -18.04 17.40
N ILE A 670 0.59 -18.84 17.18
CA ILE A 670 -0.41 -18.59 16.13
C ILE A 670 -1.09 -17.23 16.37
N ALA A 671 -1.50 -16.98 17.61
CA ALA A 671 -2.16 -15.76 18.02
C ALA A 671 -1.29 -14.51 17.80
N TRP A 672 0.03 -14.63 18.01
CA TRP A 672 0.98 -13.57 17.71
C TRP A 672 1.17 -13.34 16.21
N SER A 673 1.22 -14.40 15.41
CA SER A 673 1.27 -14.30 13.95
C SER A 673 0.06 -13.56 13.37
N ILE A 674 -1.14 -13.80 13.91
CA ILE A 674 -2.38 -13.11 13.50
C ILE A 674 -2.38 -11.64 13.95
N GLY A 675 -1.85 -11.36 15.14
CA GLY A 675 -1.90 -10.04 15.76
C GLY A 675 -0.64 -9.20 15.50
N TRP A 676 0.18 -9.07 16.55
CA TRP A 676 1.25 -8.09 16.63
C TRP A 676 2.46 -8.32 15.70
N PHE A 677 2.53 -9.45 14.99
CA PHE A 677 3.69 -9.75 14.14
C PHE A 677 3.84 -8.77 12.98
N SER A 678 2.93 -8.81 11.99
CA SER A 678 3.11 -8.03 10.75
C SER A 678 2.41 -6.66 10.77
N ILE A 679 1.38 -6.50 11.62
CA ILE A 679 0.47 -5.35 11.55
C ILE A 679 1.15 -4.00 11.86
N PRO A 680 2.01 -3.85 12.90
CA PRO A 680 2.67 -2.58 13.18
C PRO A 680 3.49 -2.05 12.00
N TYR A 681 4.15 -2.95 11.25
CA TYR A 681 4.96 -2.57 10.08
C TYR A 681 4.08 -2.09 8.93
N LEU A 682 2.99 -2.80 8.62
CA LEU A 682 2.08 -2.45 7.54
C LEU A 682 1.37 -1.12 7.80
N VAL A 683 0.84 -0.96 9.02
CA VAL A 683 0.09 0.23 9.39
C VAL A 683 1.01 1.46 9.41
N SER A 684 2.29 1.30 9.81
CA SER A 684 3.26 2.40 9.77
C SER A 684 3.44 2.94 8.34
N ALA A 685 3.39 2.08 7.32
CA ALA A 685 3.46 2.51 5.92
C ALA A 685 2.17 3.19 5.43
N GLU A 686 1.03 2.89 6.05
CA GLU A 686 -0.31 3.36 5.66
C GLU A 686 -0.71 4.68 6.35
N VAL A 687 -0.28 4.94 7.59
CA VAL A 687 -0.76 6.10 8.39
C VAL A 687 0.03 7.39 8.21
N PHE A 688 1.32 7.34 7.89
CA PHE A 688 2.13 8.56 7.78
C PHE A 688 2.01 9.20 6.40
N PRO A 689 1.94 10.55 6.31
CA PRO A 689 2.09 11.29 5.05
C PRO A 689 3.43 11.00 4.37
N LEU A 690 3.45 11.02 3.03
CA LEU A 690 4.66 10.73 2.23
C LEU A 690 5.88 11.53 2.70
N ARG A 691 5.70 12.83 3.00
CA ARG A 691 6.76 13.77 3.44
C ARG A 691 7.54 13.29 4.66
N ILE A 692 6.84 12.81 5.68
CA ILE A 692 7.43 12.44 6.99
C ILE A 692 7.49 10.92 7.22
N ARG A 693 6.97 10.12 6.28
CA ARG A 693 6.84 8.65 6.45
C ARG A 693 8.18 7.97 6.68
N SER A 694 9.16 8.23 5.82
CA SER A 694 10.44 7.52 5.86
C SER A 694 11.18 7.73 7.19
N ILE A 695 11.24 8.97 7.69
CA ILE A 695 11.90 9.29 8.95
C ILE A 695 11.17 8.67 10.15
N ASN A 696 9.83 8.73 10.16
CA ASN A 696 9.03 8.17 11.25
C ASN A 696 9.09 6.66 11.32
N VAL A 697 8.97 5.97 10.19
CA VAL A 697 9.14 4.51 10.11
C VAL A 697 10.53 4.10 10.62
N SER A 698 11.57 4.88 10.30
CA SER A 698 12.94 4.62 10.77
C SER A 698 13.07 4.78 12.30
N ILE A 699 12.52 5.86 12.87
CA ILE A 699 12.50 6.08 14.33
C ILE A 699 11.72 4.96 15.03
N LEU A 700 10.56 4.57 14.50
CA LEU A 700 9.74 3.51 15.07
C LEU A 700 10.44 2.13 15.00
N MET A 701 11.24 1.88 13.97
CA MET A 701 12.07 0.68 13.89
C MET A 701 13.16 0.67 14.98
N ALA A 702 13.78 1.82 15.26
CA ALA A 702 14.72 1.91 16.38
C ALA A 702 14.02 1.68 17.72
N VAL A 703 12.82 2.24 17.91
CA VAL A 703 11.98 1.98 19.10
C VAL A 703 11.63 0.50 19.19
N HIS A 704 11.27 -0.15 18.07
CA HIS A 704 10.99 -1.57 18.03
C HIS A 704 12.15 -2.40 18.57
N TRP A 705 13.37 -2.17 18.08
CA TRP A 705 14.56 -2.88 18.55
C TRP A 705 14.91 -2.56 20.00
N ALA A 706 14.75 -1.31 20.44
CA ALA A 706 14.96 -0.93 21.82
C ALA A 706 13.97 -1.62 22.78
N MET A 707 12.69 -1.71 22.41
CA MET A 707 11.66 -2.41 23.19
C MET A 707 11.87 -3.93 23.17
N TYR A 708 12.31 -4.47 22.03
CA TYR A 708 12.70 -5.87 21.90
C TYR A 708 13.85 -6.19 22.87
N PHE A 709 14.89 -5.36 22.87
CA PHE A 709 16.02 -5.46 23.82
C PHE A 709 15.54 -5.43 25.27
N GLY A 710 14.73 -4.42 25.63
CA GLY A 710 14.23 -4.25 26.99
C GLY A 710 13.43 -5.46 27.48
N CYS A 711 12.47 -5.94 26.67
CA CYS A 711 11.64 -7.09 27.01
C CYS A 711 12.47 -8.38 27.12
N SER A 712 13.35 -8.63 26.15
CA SER A 712 14.27 -9.78 26.14
C SER A 712 15.19 -9.80 27.35
N ARG A 713 15.74 -8.64 27.72
CA ARG A 713 16.65 -8.49 28.85
C ARG A 713 15.95 -8.66 30.20
N ALA A 714 14.72 -8.17 30.30
CA ALA A 714 13.93 -8.22 31.53
C ALA A 714 13.40 -9.63 31.84
N MET A 715 13.14 -10.45 30.81
CA MET A 715 12.42 -11.72 30.96
C MET A 715 13.01 -12.69 32.00
N PRO A 716 14.33 -13.00 32.04
CA PRO A 716 14.87 -13.89 33.07
C PRO A 716 14.72 -13.34 34.48
N SER A 717 14.97 -12.04 34.67
CA SER A 717 14.82 -11.37 35.97
C SER A 717 13.35 -11.36 36.40
N LEU A 718 12.42 -11.16 35.47
CA LEU A 718 10.99 -11.20 35.73
C LEU A 718 10.54 -12.60 36.16
N LEU A 719 11.00 -13.65 35.48
CA LEU A 719 10.72 -15.05 35.85
C LEU A 719 11.26 -15.37 37.25
N ALA A 720 12.49 -14.93 37.57
CA ALA A 720 13.11 -15.16 38.86
C ALA A 720 12.39 -14.42 39.99
N ALA A 721 12.11 -13.12 39.81
CA ALA A 721 11.51 -12.26 40.84
C ALA A 721 10.03 -12.58 41.14
N THR A 722 9.31 -13.18 40.18
CA THR A 722 7.85 -13.36 40.28
C THR A 722 7.40 -14.82 40.32
N GLN A 723 8.28 -15.71 40.80
CA GLN A 723 8.02 -17.15 40.93
C GLN A 723 7.51 -17.78 39.62
N ARG A 724 8.07 -17.34 38.48
CA ARG A 724 7.76 -17.77 37.10
C ARG A 724 6.37 -17.36 36.61
N TYR A 725 5.29 -17.63 37.36
CA TYR A 725 3.92 -17.35 36.92
C TYR A 725 3.64 -15.86 36.75
N GLY A 726 4.26 -15.00 37.58
CA GLY A 726 4.02 -13.57 37.52
C GLY A 726 4.52 -12.92 36.24
N ALA A 727 5.50 -13.51 35.55
CA ALA A 727 5.94 -13.05 34.23
C ALA A 727 4.82 -13.17 33.18
N PHE A 728 4.09 -14.29 33.20
CA PHE A 728 2.95 -14.51 32.30
C PHE A 728 1.75 -13.63 32.67
N MET A 729 1.53 -13.38 33.96
CA MET A 729 0.52 -12.42 34.43
C MET A 729 0.86 -10.98 34.03
N PHE A 730 2.14 -10.61 34.06
CA PHE A 730 2.61 -9.32 33.57
C PHE A 730 2.32 -9.16 32.08
N PHE A 731 2.71 -10.12 31.23
CA PHE A 731 2.38 -10.08 29.80
C PHE A 731 0.87 -10.09 29.54
N LEU A 732 0.09 -10.85 30.32
CA LEU A 732 -1.37 -10.82 30.25
C LEU A 732 -1.93 -9.43 30.53
N SER A 733 -1.39 -8.72 31.53
CA SER A 733 -1.82 -7.35 31.85
C SER A 733 -1.52 -6.40 30.70
N ILE A 734 -0.32 -6.49 30.10
CA ILE A 734 0.07 -5.70 28.93
C ILE A 734 -0.84 -6.02 27.74
N CYS A 735 -1.09 -7.29 27.45
CA CYS A 735 -1.98 -7.71 26.37
C CYS A 735 -3.41 -7.18 26.59
N THR A 736 -3.91 -7.19 27.84
CA THR A 736 -5.23 -6.66 28.19
C THR A 736 -5.31 -5.15 27.96
N VAL A 737 -4.32 -4.39 28.44
CA VAL A 737 -4.22 -2.94 28.18
C VAL A 737 -4.09 -2.67 26.68
N SER A 738 -3.31 -3.48 25.97
CA SER A 738 -3.14 -3.35 24.52
C SER A 738 -4.44 -3.61 23.77
N LEU A 739 -5.29 -4.55 24.22
CA LEU A 739 -6.59 -4.83 23.60
C LEU A 739 -7.52 -3.63 23.75
N VAL A 740 -7.56 -3.03 24.95
CA VAL A 740 -8.33 -1.82 25.22
C VAL A 740 -7.81 -0.67 24.35
N TYR A 741 -6.50 -0.48 24.28
CA TYR A 741 -5.88 0.56 23.47
C TYR A 741 -6.19 0.37 21.99
N VAL A 742 -5.97 -0.84 21.45
CA VAL A 742 -6.33 -1.16 20.07
C VAL A 742 -7.80 -0.90 19.85
N TYR A 743 -8.69 -1.32 20.74
CA TYR A 743 -10.13 -1.10 20.60
C TYR A 743 -10.45 0.40 20.44
N PHE A 744 -9.89 1.27 21.28
CA PHE A 744 -10.21 2.70 21.25
C PHE A 744 -9.45 3.48 20.15
N ALA A 745 -8.15 3.20 19.97
CA ALA A 745 -7.21 4.01 19.21
C ALA A 745 -6.98 3.56 17.76
N MET A 746 -7.09 2.26 17.49
CA MET A 746 -6.63 1.68 16.21
C MET A 746 -7.75 1.72 15.15
N PRO A 747 -7.60 2.49 14.05
CA PRO A 747 -8.55 2.46 12.95
C PRO A 747 -8.35 1.22 12.07
N GLU A 748 -9.36 0.88 11.28
CA GLU A 748 -9.17 0.01 10.12
C GLU A 748 -8.56 0.83 8.98
N THR A 749 -7.32 0.51 8.62
CA THR A 749 -6.54 1.24 7.61
C THR A 749 -6.67 0.65 6.22
N SER A 750 -7.16 -0.59 6.09
CA SER A 750 -7.30 -1.28 4.81
C SER A 750 -8.14 -0.46 3.83
N GLY A 751 -7.53 -0.06 2.70
CA GLY A 751 -8.21 0.60 1.59
C GLY A 751 -8.62 2.05 1.82
N ARG A 752 -8.31 2.66 2.97
CA ARG A 752 -8.58 4.08 3.23
C ARG A 752 -7.70 4.99 2.38
N SER A 753 -8.23 6.14 1.98
CA SER A 753 -7.44 7.20 1.36
C SER A 753 -6.60 7.96 2.39
N LEU A 754 -5.54 8.64 1.92
CA LEU A 754 -4.65 9.42 2.79
C LEU A 754 -5.39 10.58 3.49
N GLU A 755 -6.31 11.27 2.81
CA GLU A 755 -7.13 12.34 3.40
C GLU A 755 -8.13 11.82 4.44
N SER A 756 -8.76 10.65 4.20
CA SER A 756 -9.59 10.01 5.24
C SER A 756 -8.76 9.68 6.49
N MET A 757 -7.51 9.29 6.27
CA MET A 757 -6.56 9.08 7.35
C MET A 757 -6.26 10.40 8.09
N ASP A 758 -6.06 11.52 7.38
CA ASP A 758 -5.82 12.84 8.01
C ASP A 758 -6.98 13.23 8.94
N LYS A 759 -8.22 13.17 8.45
CA LYS A 759 -9.44 13.47 9.23
C LYS A 759 -9.59 12.60 10.49
N LEU A 760 -9.07 11.37 10.45
CA LEU A 760 -9.13 10.45 11.57
C LEU A 760 -8.19 10.86 12.70
N PHE A 761 -7.00 11.38 12.36
CA PHE A 761 -5.99 11.80 13.34
C PHE A 761 -6.15 13.26 13.81
N GLU A 762 -7.03 14.05 13.18
CA GLU A 762 -7.55 15.31 13.73
C GLU A 762 -8.42 15.13 14.98
N ARG A 763 -8.89 13.91 15.25
CA ARG A 763 -9.67 13.58 16.44
C ARG A 763 -8.80 13.01 17.57
N PRO A 764 -9.24 13.12 18.84
CA PRO A 764 -8.59 12.42 19.93
C PRO A 764 -8.63 10.89 19.74
N TRP A 765 -7.53 10.22 20.03
CA TRP A 765 -7.36 8.78 19.79
C TRP A 765 -8.48 7.92 20.41
N TYR A 766 -8.99 8.27 21.58
CA TYR A 766 -10.03 7.50 22.27
C TYR A 766 -11.42 7.57 21.59
N THR A 767 -11.59 8.43 20.59
CA THR A 767 -12.84 8.54 19.82
C THR A 767 -12.80 7.80 18.48
N VAL A 768 -11.63 7.32 18.07
CA VAL A 768 -11.40 6.68 16.76
C VAL A 768 -12.28 5.44 16.60
N HIS A 769 -12.55 4.68 17.67
CA HIS A 769 -13.41 3.50 17.61
C HIS A 769 -14.81 3.74 17.01
N LYS A 770 -15.36 4.95 17.15
CA LYS A 770 -16.70 5.32 16.64
C LYS A 770 -16.76 5.34 15.12
N ILE A 771 -15.62 5.57 14.48
CA ILE A 771 -15.45 5.67 13.02
C ILE A 771 -14.33 4.75 12.53
N ALA A 772 -14.03 3.69 13.29
CA ALA A 772 -12.86 2.85 13.02
C ALA A 772 -12.93 2.19 11.65
N TYR A 773 -14.12 1.79 11.20
CA TYR A 773 -14.32 1.16 9.90
C TYR A 773 -14.60 2.20 8.81
N PRO A 774 -13.96 2.08 7.64
CA PRO A 774 -14.14 3.04 6.57
C PRO A 774 -15.56 3.03 6.01
N THR A 775 -16.11 4.21 5.82
CA THR A 775 -17.31 4.44 5.02
C THR A 775 -16.98 4.38 3.53
N ALA A 776 -17.99 4.37 2.66
CA ALA A 776 -17.75 4.42 1.22
C ALA A 776 -17.00 5.71 0.77
N ASP A 777 -17.10 6.79 1.54
CA ASP A 777 -16.41 8.06 1.27
C ASP A 777 -14.94 8.01 1.68
N ASP A 778 -14.62 7.31 2.77
CA ASP A 778 -13.25 7.12 3.27
C ASP A 778 -12.35 6.34 2.31
N LEU A 779 -12.95 5.59 1.39
CA LEU A 779 -12.25 4.79 0.39
C LEU A 779 -12.01 5.57 -0.92
N LYS A 780 -12.49 6.80 -1.05
CA LYS A 780 -12.33 7.64 -2.26
C LYS A 780 -11.00 8.39 -2.24
N PRO A 781 -10.24 8.44 -3.36
CA PRO A 781 -9.02 9.24 -3.46
C PRO A 781 -9.30 10.72 -3.26
N ALA A 782 -8.30 11.35 -2.66
CA ALA A 782 -8.30 12.71 -2.15
C ALA A 782 -8.45 13.78 -3.23
N ALA A 783 -9.30 14.76 -2.95
CA ALA A 783 -9.07 16.09 -3.46
C ALA A 783 -9.60 17.17 -2.53
N ARG A 784 -8.61 17.83 -1.92
CA ARG A 784 -8.53 19.24 -1.52
C ARG A 784 -9.71 19.76 -0.67
N GLU A 785 -9.54 19.58 0.64
CA GLU A 785 -9.99 20.52 1.66
C GLU A 785 -8.78 21.04 2.45
N ILE A 786 -8.34 22.29 2.18
CA ILE A 786 -7.55 23.11 3.11
C ILE A 786 -8.22 24.49 3.14
N LEU A 787 -8.20 25.14 4.32
CA LEU A 787 -9.03 26.25 4.83
C LEU A 787 -10.32 25.63 5.40
N GLU A 788 -10.68 25.69 6.68
CA GLU A 788 -10.66 26.75 7.70
C GLU A 788 -10.21 26.24 9.08
N PRO A 789 -9.52 27.06 9.88
CA PRO A 789 -10.01 27.27 11.24
C PRO A 789 -9.89 28.75 11.64
N GLU A 790 -10.94 29.54 11.46
CA GLU A 790 -11.17 30.82 12.18
C GLU A 790 -12.51 31.48 11.77
N MET A 791 -13.66 30.83 12.02
CA MET A 791 -14.98 31.47 11.85
C MET A 791 -16.00 31.12 12.94
N LYS A 792 -15.56 30.75 14.15
CA LYS A 792 -16.49 30.48 15.28
C LYS A 792 -16.74 31.63 16.24
N ASP A 793 -16.10 32.79 16.08
CA ASP A 793 -16.29 33.94 16.96
C ASP A 793 -17.00 35.16 16.32
N GLN A 794 -17.53 35.06 15.09
CA GLN A 794 -18.23 36.19 14.45
C GLN A 794 -19.76 36.03 14.30
N GLU A 795 -20.34 34.85 14.55
CA GLU A 795 -21.80 34.66 14.46
C GLU A 795 -22.59 35.25 15.65
N SER A 796 -21.94 35.75 16.70
CA SER A 796 -22.62 36.41 17.83
C SER A 796 -22.72 37.94 17.72
N VAL A 797 -22.11 38.56 16.69
CA VAL A 797 -22.03 40.02 16.57
C VAL A 797 -22.96 40.58 15.47
N VAL A 798 -23.43 39.75 14.53
CA VAL A 798 -24.25 40.23 13.39
C VAL A 798 -25.76 40.15 13.63
N SER A 799 -26.24 39.43 14.67
CA SER A 799 -27.68 39.37 14.99
C SER A 799 -28.19 40.48 15.93
N LYS A 800 -27.37 41.49 16.25
CA LYS A 800 -27.75 42.61 17.16
C LYS A 800 -27.70 44.01 16.54
N HIS A 801 -27.67 44.16 15.22
CA HIS A 801 -27.61 45.49 14.57
C HIS A 801 -28.62 45.74 13.43
N VAL A 802 -29.74 45.00 13.38
CA VAL A 802 -30.89 45.32 12.48
C VAL A 802 -32.20 45.44 13.27
N GLU A 803 -32.12 45.88 14.52
CA GLU A 803 -33.24 46.44 15.26
C GLU A 803 -32.77 47.73 15.94
N ASN A 804 -32.56 48.78 15.14
CA ASN A 804 -32.78 50.17 15.55
C ASN A 804 -32.45 51.12 14.40
N ARG A 805 -33.43 51.97 14.09
CA ARG A 805 -33.43 53.18 13.25
C ARG A 805 -33.94 53.02 11.82
N TYR A 806 -35.18 53.52 11.65
CA TYR A 806 -35.62 54.52 10.68
C TYR A 806 -34.61 54.92 9.59
#